data_AF-A0A960CP27-F1
#
_entry.id   AF-A0A960CP27-F1
#
_cell.length_a   1.000
_cell.length_b   1.000
_cell.length_c   1.000
_cell.angle_alpha   90.00
_cell.angle_beta   90.00
_cell.angle_gamma   90.00
#
_symmetry.space_group_name_H-M   'P 1'
#
loop_
_entity.id
_entity.type
_entity.pdbx_description
1 polymer ?
#
loop_
_entity_poly.entity_id
_entity_poly.type
_entity_poly.pdbx_seq_one_letter_code
_entity_poly.pdbx_strand_id
1 'polypeptide(L)'
;MRVLVTGVDRRLGLAVSRELAMRGVEVVASADDGADRAALDAAMAGVGSDGVVLHLAGSNAAGHDDVLTAVRAHDVERLVLAAPARAGSAQNELLERRVRDSGPATTLVWLAPLLGRGVRSAVTDQLAGPVIICCSDQPNPLRQFVHHDDATRFLADRVMEPITGVVNLAADGALPLDRVAELLGKGLVRLPRAAAARLAPECLAPWPIADTTRLREDFGFHCAWTNEDAVVDTRRSLLTYIHLGPVNLARRSVLPLTEPGWRPDLSPWPGHELRAIGPAEFRGEFDDAIDPQMGTFTATNVGEAMGGPMTPLSLQIALLSLRAGSEVAGRLVGLDGLLAHETQARSMCSFGHGVFINVSIIRGVYERMPGSTPEQADAQYLGVPLPEGADQSALSLADAKAVGTIARKGALALARLGLSEKWLLGEAERLGRPAVDIAALTDPELDARIWLLIDTFVDSQEINAGAQMVGAATLSAAERRGTGGELTAGSLASGRALEGVQQVAALVRTNPAARAALEKYRRDPDPMRGFAQDSPELHAAVSKLMADVGHRGPGEYELANEMFADRPGLLLESIYQAANAQRSAEPGAAAPAQRGLLERAAGSALQRRERIRDASIRIYHQLRLALREKGERLMAAGILPDRDAVFYLGLDEWAHPPADATERVGRRRAEREKLEGIELPAMVEGDWTPVSFSAVAESTQLTGAGVSRGVARGRVRVLTDPEDGLEPDEILVCRVTDVGWTPLFAAAAGVVSEIGGAMSHTAIVAREFEIPAVVGVETATRRLQTGQLVEVDGIAGTVTVLPD
;
A
#
# COMPACT_ATOMS: atom_id res chain seq x y z
N MET A 1 -24.38 -21.41 4.74
CA MET A 1 -25.06 -20.72 5.86
C MET A 1 -25.37 -19.31 5.41
N ARG A 2 -26.59 -18.81 5.66
CA ARG A 2 -26.98 -17.42 5.38
C ARG A 2 -27.05 -16.61 6.67
N VAL A 3 -26.54 -15.39 6.65
CA VAL A 3 -26.46 -14.52 7.83
C VAL A 3 -26.95 -13.13 7.49
N LEU A 4 -27.94 -12.63 8.24
CA LEU A 4 -28.32 -11.23 8.19
C LEU A 4 -27.41 -10.41 9.09
N VAL A 5 -26.74 -9.40 8.54
CA VAL A 5 -25.98 -8.40 9.30
C VAL A 5 -26.70 -7.05 9.21
N THR A 6 -27.05 -6.46 10.36
CA THR A 6 -27.66 -5.12 10.42
C THR A 6 -26.61 -4.03 10.61
N GLY A 7 -26.90 -2.78 10.21
CA GLY A 7 -25.99 -1.65 10.38
C GLY A 7 -24.70 -1.74 9.55
N VAL A 8 -24.78 -2.30 8.34
CA VAL A 8 -23.63 -2.45 7.41
C VAL A 8 -23.15 -1.12 6.81
N ASP A 9 -23.90 -0.05 7.02
CA ASP A 9 -23.51 1.33 6.71
C ASP A 9 -22.39 1.85 7.63
N ARG A 10 -22.20 1.20 8.79
CA ARG A 10 -21.17 1.49 9.77
C ARG A 10 -19.96 0.58 9.62
N ARG A 11 -18.80 1.07 10.08
CA ARG A 11 -17.49 0.41 9.97
C ARG A 11 -17.49 -1.05 10.40
N LEU A 12 -18.02 -1.33 11.60
CA LEU A 12 -18.04 -2.68 12.16
C LEU A 12 -18.94 -3.64 11.36
N GLY A 13 -20.09 -3.16 10.87
CA GLY A 13 -21.01 -3.95 10.05
C GLY A 13 -20.42 -4.34 8.70
N LEU A 14 -19.76 -3.41 8.03
CA LEU A 14 -19.04 -3.70 6.79
C LEU A 14 -17.88 -4.68 7.02
N ALA A 15 -17.10 -4.48 8.09
CA ALA A 15 -15.96 -5.34 8.40
C ALA A 15 -16.39 -6.78 8.71
N VAL A 16 -17.40 -6.99 9.55
CA VAL A 16 -17.87 -8.34 9.89
C VAL A 16 -18.55 -9.03 8.72
N SER A 17 -19.27 -8.29 7.87
CA SER A 17 -19.86 -8.83 6.65
C SER A 17 -18.78 -9.40 5.72
N ARG A 18 -17.65 -8.69 5.60
CA ARG A 18 -16.52 -9.16 4.79
C ARG A 18 -15.81 -10.35 5.42
N GLU A 19 -15.56 -10.30 6.72
CA GLU A 19 -14.96 -11.43 7.46
C GLU A 19 -15.79 -12.71 7.29
N LEU A 20 -17.12 -12.60 7.37
CA LEU A 20 -18.03 -13.70 7.13
C LEU A 20 -17.97 -14.20 5.67
N ALA A 21 -17.96 -13.28 4.70
CA ALA A 21 -17.85 -13.63 3.29
C ALA A 21 -16.53 -14.36 2.96
N MET A 22 -15.40 -13.91 3.52
CA MET A 22 -14.10 -14.57 3.38
C MET A 22 -14.11 -16.00 3.95
N ARG A 23 -14.92 -16.25 4.97
CA ARG A 23 -15.14 -17.59 5.57
C ARG A 23 -16.21 -18.42 4.84
N GLY A 24 -16.64 -18.00 3.64
CA GLY A 24 -17.62 -18.71 2.81
C GLY A 24 -19.07 -18.59 3.28
N VAL A 25 -19.39 -17.57 4.08
CA VAL A 25 -20.77 -17.31 4.55
C VAL A 25 -21.48 -16.36 3.58
N GLU A 26 -22.71 -16.70 3.22
CA GLU A 26 -23.55 -15.82 2.42
C GLU A 26 -24.18 -14.74 3.32
N VAL A 27 -23.84 -13.48 3.07
CA VAL A 27 -24.27 -12.35 3.88
C VAL A 27 -25.44 -11.61 3.24
N VAL A 28 -26.55 -11.52 3.96
CA VAL A 28 -27.66 -10.62 3.68
C VAL A 28 -27.42 -9.34 4.47
N ALA A 29 -27.25 -8.21 3.78
CA ALA A 29 -26.82 -6.96 4.38
C ALA A 29 -27.99 -5.98 4.55
N SER A 30 -28.15 -5.40 5.73
CA SER A 30 -29.10 -4.30 5.99
C SER A 30 -28.36 -3.05 6.46
N ALA A 31 -28.54 -1.93 5.75
CA ALA A 31 -28.00 -0.63 6.16
C ALA A 31 -28.65 -0.11 7.44
N ASP A 32 -29.93 -0.41 7.63
CA ASP A 32 -30.69 -0.01 8.81
C ASP A 32 -30.26 -0.81 10.06
N ASP A 33 -30.29 -0.17 11.23
CA ASP A 33 -29.96 -0.75 12.52
C ASP A 33 -31.17 -1.38 13.23
N GLY A 34 -32.19 -1.78 12.47
CA GLY A 34 -33.42 -2.38 12.97
C GLY A 34 -34.54 -1.38 13.28
N ALA A 35 -34.39 -0.10 12.92
CA ALA A 35 -35.41 0.93 13.07
C ALA A 35 -36.46 0.92 11.94
N ASP A 36 -36.11 0.48 10.72
CA ASP A 36 -37.05 0.28 9.62
C ASP A 36 -37.53 -1.17 9.59
N ARG A 37 -38.70 -1.38 10.18
CA ARG A 37 -39.32 -2.71 10.30
C ARG A 37 -39.57 -3.38 8.95
N ALA A 38 -39.95 -2.63 7.92
CA ALA A 38 -40.29 -3.21 6.62
C ALA A 38 -39.02 -3.69 5.88
N ALA A 39 -37.95 -2.89 5.93
CA ALA A 39 -36.65 -3.28 5.41
C ALA A 39 -36.09 -4.50 6.15
N LEU A 40 -36.24 -4.53 7.48
CA LEU A 40 -35.80 -5.65 8.32
C LEU A 40 -36.56 -6.95 7.99
N ASP A 41 -37.90 -6.90 7.87
CA ASP A 41 -38.71 -8.09 7.53
C ASP A 41 -38.36 -8.61 6.12
N ALA A 42 -38.12 -7.72 5.15
CA ALA A 42 -37.66 -8.11 3.81
C ALA A 42 -36.28 -8.77 3.84
N ALA A 43 -35.35 -8.24 4.63
CA ALA A 43 -34.02 -8.82 4.80
C ALA A 43 -34.08 -10.19 5.50
N MET A 44 -34.91 -10.36 6.53
CA MET A 44 -35.09 -11.63 7.22
C MET A 44 -35.68 -12.73 6.34
N ALA A 45 -36.61 -12.39 5.44
CA ALA A 45 -37.14 -13.34 4.47
C ALA A 45 -36.04 -13.96 3.58
N GLY A 46 -34.94 -13.25 3.34
CA GLY A 46 -33.79 -13.75 2.57
C GLY A 46 -32.90 -14.75 3.32
N VAL A 47 -33.01 -14.85 4.64
CA VAL A 47 -32.13 -15.66 5.50
C VAL A 47 -32.64 -17.11 5.62
N GLY A 48 -33.96 -17.27 5.78
CA GLY A 48 -34.62 -18.54 6.11
C GLY A 48 -34.53 -18.89 7.60
N SER A 49 -35.28 -19.90 8.05
CA SER A 49 -35.40 -20.32 9.46
C SER A 49 -34.06 -20.75 10.08
N ASP A 50 -33.23 -21.45 9.30
CA ASP A 50 -31.96 -22.04 9.78
C ASP A 50 -30.78 -21.03 9.77
N GLY A 51 -31.05 -19.76 9.45
CA GLY A 51 -30.03 -18.74 9.34
C GLY A 51 -29.74 -18.01 10.65
N VAL A 52 -28.71 -17.17 10.63
CA VAL A 52 -28.25 -16.41 11.81
C VAL A 52 -28.53 -14.94 11.60
N VAL A 53 -28.96 -14.25 12.67
CA VAL A 53 -29.03 -12.79 12.67
C VAL A 53 -27.90 -12.24 13.53
N LEU A 54 -27.04 -11.41 12.94
CA LEU A 54 -26.05 -10.59 13.62
C LEU A 54 -26.56 -9.16 13.68
N HIS A 55 -27.07 -8.77 14.85
CA HIS A 55 -27.59 -7.44 15.10
C HIS A 55 -26.54 -6.54 15.76
N LEU A 56 -26.10 -5.51 15.02
CA LEU A 56 -25.19 -4.47 15.51
C LEU A 56 -26.00 -3.25 15.97
N ALA A 57 -26.24 -3.18 17.27
CA ALA A 57 -27.05 -2.13 17.87
C ALA A 57 -26.51 -0.71 17.59
N GLY A 58 -27.42 0.21 17.28
CA GLY A 58 -27.16 1.64 17.38
C GLY A 58 -27.16 2.16 18.81
N SER A 59 -27.07 3.48 18.97
CA SER A 59 -27.27 4.14 20.28
C SER A 59 -28.75 4.19 20.71
N ASN A 60 -29.67 3.88 19.79
CA ASN A 60 -31.11 3.90 19.97
C ASN A 60 -31.64 2.57 20.51
N ALA A 61 -32.34 2.62 21.65
CA ALA A 61 -32.89 1.42 22.30
C ALA A 61 -34.12 0.83 21.56
N ALA A 62 -34.77 1.59 20.66
CA ALA A 62 -35.96 1.14 19.95
C ALA A 62 -35.67 0.00 18.96
N GLY A 63 -34.52 0.04 18.26
CA GLY A 63 -34.17 -0.97 17.25
C GLY A 63 -33.97 -2.38 17.81
N HIS A 64 -33.63 -2.52 19.10
CA HIS A 64 -33.48 -3.84 19.72
C HIS A 64 -34.81 -4.59 19.79
N ASP A 65 -35.89 -3.90 20.14
CA ASP A 65 -37.20 -4.55 20.35
C ASP A 65 -37.80 -5.01 19.02
N ASP A 66 -37.62 -4.22 17.96
CA ASP A 66 -38.06 -4.57 16.62
C ASP A 66 -37.30 -5.77 16.07
N VAL A 67 -35.98 -5.84 16.28
CA VAL A 67 -35.18 -7.01 15.90
C VAL A 67 -35.62 -8.25 16.68
N LEU A 68 -35.71 -8.19 18.01
CA LEU A 68 -36.16 -9.35 18.80
C LEU A 68 -37.56 -9.83 18.38
N THR A 69 -38.46 -8.91 18.03
CA THR A 69 -39.79 -9.23 17.51
C THR A 69 -39.71 -9.87 16.12
N ALA A 70 -38.82 -9.39 15.26
CA ALA A 70 -38.63 -9.94 13.90
C ALA A 70 -38.04 -11.34 13.94
N VAL A 71 -37.00 -11.56 14.73
CA VAL A 71 -36.36 -12.86 14.91
C VAL A 71 -37.37 -13.90 15.39
N ARG A 72 -38.30 -13.54 16.29
CA ARG A 72 -39.43 -14.41 16.69
C ARG A 72 -40.44 -14.65 15.57
N ALA A 73 -40.80 -13.62 14.81
CA ALA A 73 -41.82 -13.71 13.76
C ALA A 73 -41.37 -14.60 12.58
N HIS A 74 -40.07 -14.62 12.30
CA HIS A 74 -39.47 -15.41 11.22
C HIS A 74 -38.83 -16.73 11.69
N ASP A 75 -39.06 -17.12 12.95
CA ASP A 75 -38.58 -18.38 13.55
C ASP A 75 -37.07 -18.61 13.38
N VAL A 76 -36.28 -17.55 13.59
CA VAL A 76 -34.83 -17.59 13.46
C VAL A 76 -34.22 -18.24 14.71
N GLU A 77 -33.42 -19.30 14.52
CA GLU A 77 -32.90 -20.10 15.63
C GLU A 77 -31.74 -19.44 16.40
N ARG A 78 -30.95 -18.58 15.75
CA ARG A 78 -29.71 -18.02 16.33
C ARG A 78 -29.59 -16.52 16.16
N LEU A 79 -29.23 -15.85 17.26
CA LEU A 79 -29.02 -14.40 17.32
C LEU A 79 -27.67 -14.06 17.96
N VAL A 80 -26.89 -13.21 17.31
CA VAL A 80 -25.74 -12.53 17.92
C VAL A 80 -26.09 -11.06 18.03
N LEU A 81 -26.19 -10.53 19.24
CA LEU A 81 -26.55 -9.12 19.50
C LEU A 81 -25.35 -8.41 20.11
N ALA A 82 -24.79 -7.43 19.40
CA ALA A 82 -23.69 -6.61 19.89
C ALA A 82 -24.17 -5.20 20.25
N ALA A 83 -23.96 -4.78 21.50
CA ALA A 83 -24.41 -3.50 22.02
C ALA A 83 -23.37 -2.82 22.92
N PRO A 84 -23.31 -1.48 22.96
CA PRO A 84 -22.40 -0.77 23.87
C PRO A 84 -22.81 -0.96 25.33
N ALA A 85 -21.87 -1.32 26.18
CA ALA A 85 -22.11 -1.49 27.62
C ALA A 85 -22.45 -0.15 28.30
N ARG A 86 -23.55 -0.08 29.06
CA ARG A 86 -23.89 1.09 29.91
C ARG A 86 -23.76 0.75 31.40
N ALA A 87 -22.84 1.39 32.12
CA ALA A 87 -22.61 1.08 33.53
C ALA A 87 -23.88 1.24 34.39
N GLY A 88 -24.23 0.20 35.15
CA GLY A 88 -25.31 0.25 36.15
C GLY A 88 -26.68 0.64 35.61
N SER A 89 -26.93 0.47 34.31
CA SER A 89 -28.17 0.91 33.69
C SER A 89 -29.25 -0.18 33.78
N ALA A 90 -30.45 0.20 34.24
CA ALA A 90 -31.64 -0.66 34.18
C ALA A 90 -31.98 -1.12 32.74
N GLN A 91 -31.45 -0.42 31.73
CA GLN A 91 -31.60 -0.77 30.32
C GLN A 91 -30.80 -2.01 29.95
N ASN A 92 -29.59 -2.23 30.50
CA ASN A 92 -28.83 -3.45 30.25
C ASN A 92 -29.57 -4.67 30.81
N GLU A 93 -30.01 -4.60 32.06
CA GLU A 93 -30.76 -5.68 32.69
C GLU A 93 -32.08 -5.97 31.95
N LEU A 94 -32.75 -4.92 31.47
CA LEU A 94 -33.96 -5.07 30.68
C LEU A 94 -33.67 -5.78 29.36
N LEU A 95 -32.60 -5.41 28.66
CA LEU A 95 -32.21 -6.08 27.41
C LEU A 95 -31.83 -7.54 27.66
N GLU A 96 -31.05 -7.83 28.70
CA GLU A 96 -30.70 -9.20 29.08
C GLU A 96 -31.92 -10.07 29.40
N ARG A 97 -32.92 -9.51 30.10
CA ARG A 97 -34.20 -10.19 30.33
C ARG A 97 -34.95 -10.42 29.02
N ARG A 98 -35.07 -9.40 28.16
CA ARG A 98 -35.76 -9.52 26.87
C ARG A 98 -35.11 -10.52 25.93
N VAL A 99 -33.78 -10.54 25.87
CA VAL A 99 -32.99 -11.52 25.10
C VAL A 99 -33.22 -12.93 25.64
N ARG A 100 -33.21 -13.12 26.96
CA ARG A 100 -33.51 -14.43 27.58
C ARG A 100 -34.92 -14.92 27.21
N ASP A 101 -35.88 -14.00 27.18
CA ASP A 101 -37.26 -14.31 26.82
C ASP A 101 -37.45 -14.41 25.30
N SER A 102 -36.45 -14.02 24.48
CA SER A 102 -36.59 -13.85 23.03
C SER A 102 -36.88 -15.13 22.27
N GLY A 103 -36.48 -16.30 22.77
CA GLY A 103 -36.66 -17.60 22.10
C GLY A 103 -35.37 -18.15 21.47
N PRO A 104 -34.70 -17.43 20.55
CA PRO A 104 -33.47 -17.85 19.89
C PRO A 104 -32.31 -18.11 20.85
N ALA A 105 -31.44 -19.04 20.45
CA ALA A 105 -30.13 -19.22 21.06
C ALA A 105 -29.31 -17.94 20.82
N THR A 106 -29.14 -17.13 21.87
CA THR A 106 -28.59 -15.78 21.74
C THR A 106 -27.21 -15.63 22.40
N THR A 107 -26.28 -15.01 21.70
CA THR A 107 -25.04 -14.45 22.25
C THR A 107 -25.19 -12.93 22.37
N LEU A 108 -25.26 -12.44 23.61
CA LEU A 108 -25.32 -11.01 23.89
C LEU A 108 -23.92 -10.49 24.21
N VAL A 109 -23.42 -9.58 23.37
CA VAL A 109 -22.06 -9.04 23.43
C VAL A 109 -22.11 -7.59 23.89
N TRP A 110 -21.59 -7.33 25.09
CA TRP A 110 -21.38 -5.99 25.62
C TRP A 110 -20.02 -5.46 25.15
N LEU A 111 -20.04 -4.54 24.19
CA LEU A 111 -18.86 -3.91 23.64
C LEU A 111 -18.34 -2.82 24.57
N ALA A 112 -17.06 -2.91 24.93
CA ALA A 112 -16.31 -1.73 25.38
C ALA A 112 -16.27 -0.66 24.27
N PRO A 113 -15.95 0.60 24.59
CA PRO A 113 -15.76 1.63 23.57
C PRO A 113 -14.85 1.19 22.42
N LEU A 114 -15.42 1.23 21.21
CA LEU A 114 -14.74 0.81 19.98
C LEU A 114 -13.73 1.86 19.54
N LEU A 115 -12.49 1.43 19.32
CA LEU A 115 -11.38 2.23 18.80
C LEU A 115 -10.77 1.59 17.54
N GLY A 116 -9.91 2.33 16.87
CA GLY A 116 -9.16 1.90 15.69
C GLY A 116 -9.31 2.83 14.49
N ARG A 117 -8.54 2.54 13.44
CA ARG A 117 -8.61 3.21 12.14
C ARG A 117 -10.03 3.20 11.56
N GLY A 118 -10.47 4.33 11.01
CA GLY A 118 -11.80 4.47 10.39
C GLY A 118 -13.01 4.39 11.34
N VAL A 119 -12.81 4.19 12.64
CA VAL A 119 -13.90 4.18 13.62
C VAL A 119 -14.35 5.61 13.93
N ARG A 120 -15.66 5.86 13.85
CA ARG A 120 -16.29 7.08 14.35
C ARG A 120 -17.36 6.75 15.38
N SER A 121 -17.25 7.35 16.55
CA SER A 121 -18.17 7.22 17.66
C SER A 121 -18.15 8.47 18.54
N ALA A 122 -19.08 8.58 19.47
CA ALA A 122 -19.05 9.64 20.49
C ALA A 122 -17.74 9.61 21.32
N VAL A 123 -17.13 8.44 21.47
CA VAL A 123 -15.85 8.27 22.18
C VAL A 123 -14.69 8.79 21.34
N THR A 124 -14.62 8.45 20.06
CA THR A 124 -13.57 9.03 19.19
C THR A 124 -13.74 10.54 19.04
N ASP A 125 -14.96 11.06 19.05
CA ASP A 125 -15.24 12.50 19.06
C ASP A 125 -14.69 13.18 20.33
N GLN A 126 -14.91 12.59 21.51
CA GLN A 126 -14.29 13.07 22.75
C GLN A 126 -12.75 13.09 22.65
N LEU A 127 -12.18 12.02 22.09
CA LEU A 127 -10.73 11.92 21.90
C LEU A 127 -10.22 12.84 20.79
N ALA A 128 -11.06 13.33 19.87
CA ALA A 128 -10.70 14.21 18.77
C ALA A 128 -10.47 15.67 19.20
N GLY A 129 -10.87 16.06 20.41
CA GLY A 129 -10.67 17.41 20.95
C GLY A 129 -9.20 17.86 20.95
N PRO A 130 -8.92 19.19 21.01
CA PRO A 130 -7.55 19.70 21.02
C PRO A 130 -6.77 19.32 22.29
N VAL A 131 -7.50 19.07 23.38
CA VAL A 131 -7.04 18.54 24.66
C VAL A 131 -8.01 17.47 25.09
N ILE A 132 -7.55 16.53 25.93
CA ILE A 132 -8.43 15.58 26.60
C ILE A 132 -8.97 16.26 27.86
N ILE A 133 -10.28 16.20 28.08
CA ILE A 133 -10.94 16.81 29.23
C ILE A 133 -11.43 15.71 30.18
N CYS A 134 -11.18 15.89 31.48
CA CYS A 134 -11.81 15.09 32.53
C CYS A 134 -12.36 15.95 33.67
N CYS A 135 -13.25 15.36 34.46
CA CYS A 135 -13.80 16.00 35.64
C CYS A 135 -12.81 15.95 36.80
N SER A 136 -12.67 17.06 37.54
CA SER A 136 -11.79 17.12 38.72
C SER A 136 -12.17 16.11 39.82
N ASP A 137 -13.42 15.66 39.87
CA ASP A 137 -13.89 14.61 40.79
C ASP A 137 -13.25 13.24 40.48
N GLN A 138 -12.76 13.04 39.26
CA GLN A 138 -12.06 11.84 38.79
C GLN A 138 -10.83 12.26 37.98
N PRO A 139 -9.74 12.68 38.64
CA PRO A 139 -8.64 13.39 37.97
C PRO A 139 -7.80 12.54 37.01
N ASN A 140 -7.97 11.21 37.01
CA ASN A 140 -7.32 10.28 36.08
C ASN A 140 -8.07 8.92 36.00
N PRO A 141 -9.24 8.85 35.37
CA PRO A 141 -10.04 7.63 35.36
C PRO A 141 -9.41 6.58 34.45
N LEU A 142 -9.57 5.29 34.81
CA LEU A 142 -9.19 4.18 33.94
C LEU A 142 -10.16 4.03 32.77
N ARG A 143 -9.63 3.72 31.60
CA ARG A 143 -10.37 3.49 30.36
C ARG A 143 -9.97 2.15 29.76
N GLN A 144 -10.96 1.38 29.35
CA GLN A 144 -10.79 0.11 28.65
C GLN A 144 -11.51 0.20 27.31
N PHE A 145 -10.91 -0.37 26.29
CA PHE A 145 -11.33 -0.26 24.90
C PHE A 145 -11.36 -1.64 24.25
N VAL A 146 -11.93 -1.70 23.05
CA VAL A 146 -11.75 -2.81 22.13
C VAL A 146 -11.43 -2.26 20.75
N HIS A 147 -10.46 -2.88 20.06
CA HIS A 147 -10.15 -2.53 18.68
C HIS A 147 -11.21 -3.09 17.73
N HIS A 148 -11.53 -2.38 16.65
CA HIS A 148 -12.57 -2.83 15.73
C HIS A 148 -12.26 -4.16 15.03
N ASP A 149 -10.99 -4.50 14.83
CA ASP A 149 -10.59 -5.79 14.26
C ASP A 149 -10.92 -6.94 15.21
N ASP A 150 -10.67 -6.78 16.51
CA ASP A 150 -11.04 -7.78 17.52
C ASP A 150 -12.55 -7.91 17.65
N ALA A 151 -13.28 -6.80 17.59
CA ALA A 151 -14.74 -6.84 17.53
C ALA A 151 -15.23 -7.58 16.28
N THR A 152 -14.62 -7.34 15.12
CA THR A 152 -14.96 -8.00 13.86
C THR A 152 -14.73 -9.51 13.95
N ARG A 153 -13.53 -9.92 14.38
CA ARG A 153 -13.14 -11.33 14.53
C ARG A 153 -14.04 -12.05 15.53
N PHE A 154 -14.24 -11.48 16.72
CA PHE A 154 -15.10 -12.09 17.74
C PHE A 154 -16.52 -12.31 17.22
N LEU A 155 -17.12 -11.30 16.57
CA LEU A 155 -18.49 -11.42 16.09
C LEU A 155 -18.63 -12.43 14.95
N ALA A 156 -17.65 -12.50 14.04
CA ALA A 156 -17.62 -13.54 13.02
C ALA A 156 -17.46 -14.94 13.63
N ASP A 157 -16.58 -15.10 14.62
CA ASP A 157 -16.39 -16.37 15.34
C ASP A 157 -17.69 -16.82 16.01
N ARG A 158 -18.48 -15.90 16.61
CA ARG A 158 -19.75 -16.25 17.27
C ARG A 158 -20.86 -16.63 16.30
N VAL A 159 -20.82 -16.14 15.08
CA VAL A 159 -21.74 -16.56 14.01
C VAL A 159 -21.42 -17.99 13.57
N MET A 160 -20.13 -18.32 13.45
CA MET A 160 -19.64 -19.64 13.02
C MET A 160 -19.74 -20.69 14.13
N GLU A 161 -19.37 -20.32 15.35
CA GLU A 161 -19.27 -21.19 16.53
C GLU A 161 -20.19 -20.65 17.65
N PRO A 162 -21.41 -21.21 17.78
CA PRO A 162 -22.40 -20.66 18.68
C PRO A 162 -22.08 -21.00 20.14
N ILE A 163 -21.69 -19.97 20.90
CA ILE A 163 -21.62 -20.01 22.36
C ILE A 163 -22.64 -18.98 22.90
N THR A 164 -23.68 -19.46 23.57
CA THR A 164 -24.80 -18.61 24.03
C THR A 164 -24.53 -17.95 25.38
N GLY A 165 -25.20 -16.81 25.61
CA GLY A 165 -25.16 -16.08 26.88
C GLY A 165 -24.54 -14.69 26.74
N VAL A 166 -24.37 -14.03 27.88
CA VAL A 166 -23.85 -12.66 27.98
C VAL A 166 -22.32 -12.65 28.13
N VAL A 167 -21.63 -11.85 27.33
CA VAL A 167 -20.17 -11.69 27.37
C VAL A 167 -19.77 -10.24 27.18
N ASN A 168 -18.75 -9.78 27.93
CA ASN A 168 -18.15 -8.47 27.69
C ASN A 168 -16.96 -8.63 26.75
N LEU A 169 -16.92 -7.83 25.69
CA LEU A 169 -15.81 -7.79 24.74
C LEU A 169 -14.99 -6.53 24.96
N ALA A 170 -13.77 -6.72 25.48
CA ALA A 170 -12.83 -5.66 25.79
C ALA A 170 -11.39 -6.22 25.77
N ALA A 171 -10.41 -5.37 25.45
CA ALA A 171 -9.00 -5.72 25.58
C ALA A 171 -8.60 -5.84 27.06
N ASP A 172 -7.60 -6.67 27.35
CA ASP A 172 -7.16 -6.92 28.72
C ASP A 172 -6.56 -5.66 29.39
N GLY A 173 -6.85 -5.52 30.69
CA GLY A 173 -6.43 -4.37 31.49
C GLY A 173 -7.20 -3.08 31.17
N ALA A 174 -6.67 -1.95 31.63
CA ALA A 174 -7.21 -0.62 31.38
C ALA A 174 -6.09 0.42 31.44
N LEU A 175 -6.26 1.53 30.73
CA LEU A 175 -5.29 2.63 30.70
C LEU A 175 -5.76 3.82 31.52
N PRO A 176 -4.87 4.47 32.28
CA PRO A 176 -5.18 5.77 32.86
C PRO A 176 -5.31 6.82 31.74
N LEU A 177 -6.21 7.79 31.93
CA LEU A 177 -6.56 8.78 30.90
C LEU A 177 -5.38 9.70 30.52
N ASP A 178 -4.45 9.95 31.42
CA ASP A 178 -3.20 10.67 31.10
C ASP A 178 -2.32 9.90 30.11
N ARG A 179 -2.22 8.57 30.25
CA ARG A 179 -1.54 7.71 29.26
C ARG A 179 -2.26 7.74 27.91
N VAL A 180 -3.59 7.72 27.89
CA VAL A 180 -4.37 7.90 26.65
C VAL A 180 -4.05 9.27 26.00
N ALA A 181 -3.99 10.34 26.79
CA ALA A 181 -3.64 11.66 26.29
C ALA A 181 -2.19 11.72 25.74
N GLU A 182 -1.24 11.07 26.42
CA GLU A 182 0.16 10.95 25.98
C GLU A 182 0.27 10.23 24.62
N LEU A 183 -0.36 9.06 24.47
CA LEU A 183 -0.36 8.28 23.23
C LEU A 183 -0.95 9.07 22.05
N LEU A 184 -1.96 9.91 22.32
CA LEU A 184 -2.56 10.81 21.35
C LEU A 184 -1.75 12.11 21.12
N GLY A 185 -0.72 12.37 21.92
CA GLY A 185 0.09 13.60 21.87
C GLY A 185 -0.69 14.85 22.30
N LYS A 186 -1.58 14.72 23.30
CA LYS A 186 -2.49 15.78 23.77
C LYS A 186 -2.28 16.08 25.25
N GLY A 187 -2.60 17.32 25.65
CA GLY A 187 -2.66 17.68 27.07
C GLY A 187 -3.95 17.19 27.73
N LEU A 188 -3.89 16.90 29.04
CA LEU A 188 -5.04 16.57 29.87
C LEU A 188 -5.46 17.79 30.69
N VAL A 189 -6.72 18.22 30.55
CA VAL A 189 -7.32 19.36 31.26
C VAL A 189 -8.40 18.88 32.22
N ARG A 190 -8.30 19.32 33.48
CA ARG A 190 -9.26 18.98 34.54
C ARG A 190 -10.22 20.13 34.77
N LEU A 191 -11.52 19.86 34.68
CA LEU A 191 -12.57 20.86 34.89
C LEU A 191 -13.45 20.50 36.10
N PRO A 192 -13.86 21.49 36.93
CA PRO A 192 -14.91 21.28 37.92
C PRO A 192 -16.18 20.73 37.28
N ARG A 193 -16.92 19.87 37.99
CA ARG A 193 -18.08 19.14 37.46
C ARG A 193 -19.09 20.01 36.69
N ALA A 194 -19.42 21.19 37.19
CA ALA A 194 -20.34 22.11 36.51
C ALA A 194 -19.80 22.63 35.17
N ALA A 195 -18.49 22.89 35.09
CA ALA A 195 -17.83 23.32 33.85
C ALA A 195 -17.70 22.15 32.87
N ALA A 196 -17.33 20.96 33.35
CA ALA A 196 -17.31 19.72 32.58
C ALA A 196 -18.68 19.42 31.96
N ALA A 197 -19.77 19.50 32.73
CA ALA A 197 -21.13 19.28 32.24
C ALA A 197 -21.54 20.25 31.11
N ARG A 198 -20.98 21.46 31.09
CA ARG A 198 -21.29 22.47 30.08
C ARG A 198 -20.41 22.36 28.83
N LEU A 199 -19.13 22.06 29.00
CA LEU A 199 -18.12 22.14 27.93
C LEU A 199 -17.77 20.79 27.30
N ALA A 200 -17.90 19.72 28.07
CA ALA A 200 -17.56 18.35 27.68
C ALA A 200 -18.44 17.35 28.45
N PRO A 201 -19.78 17.40 28.34
CA PRO A 201 -20.68 16.53 29.10
C PRO A 201 -20.35 15.03 28.94
N GLU A 202 -19.80 14.63 27.80
CA GLU A 202 -19.34 13.28 27.49
C GLU A 202 -18.25 12.78 28.45
N CYS A 203 -17.44 13.67 29.06
CA CYS A 203 -16.44 13.25 30.05
C CYS A 203 -17.04 12.82 31.40
N LEU A 204 -18.33 13.13 31.62
CA LEU A 204 -19.09 12.69 32.79
C LEU A 204 -19.82 11.37 32.54
N ALA A 205 -19.84 10.86 31.31
CA ALA A 205 -20.45 9.57 31.00
C ALA A 205 -19.68 8.46 31.73
N PRO A 206 -20.37 7.52 32.39
CA PRO A 206 -19.70 6.42 33.06
C PRO A 206 -19.10 5.46 32.02
N TRP A 207 -17.81 5.15 32.15
CA TRP A 207 -17.12 4.12 31.36
C TRP A 207 -16.80 2.94 32.28
N PRO A 208 -17.64 1.89 32.29
CA PRO A 208 -17.37 0.73 33.11
C PRO A 208 -16.14 -0.01 32.59
N ILE A 209 -15.35 -0.56 33.50
CA ILE A 209 -14.34 -1.56 33.16
C ILE A 209 -15.08 -2.90 33.09
N ALA A 210 -14.95 -3.57 31.95
CA ALA A 210 -15.57 -4.85 31.66
C ALA A 210 -14.83 -5.98 32.38
N ASP A 211 -15.59 -6.90 32.98
CA ASP A 211 -15.07 -8.19 33.40
C ASP A 211 -14.96 -9.11 32.17
N THR A 212 -13.72 -9.37 31.75
CA THR A 212 -13.38 -10.21 30.59
C THR A 212 -13.08 -11.66 30.98
N THR A 213 -13.34 -12.09 32.23
CA THR A 213 -13.09 -13.47 32.68
C THR A 213 -13.81 -14.47 31.80
N ARG A 214 -15.11 -14.25 31.57
CA ARG A 214 -15.92 -15.11 30.71
C ARG A 214 -15.45 -15.13 29.25
N LEU A 215 -14.98 -13.99 28.73
CA LEU A 215 -14.44 -13.89 27.37
C LEU A 215 -13.25 -14.84 27.17
N ARG A 216 -12.38 -14.96 28.18
CA ARG A 216 -11.20 -15.83 28.13
C ARG A 216 -11.54 -17.29 28.47
N GLU A 217 -12.29 -17.53 29.54
CA GLU A 217 -12.51 -18.87 30.08
C GLU A 217 -13.59 -19.65 29.32
N ASP A 218 -14.76 -19.03 29.07
CA ASP A 218 -15.87 -19.71 28.40
C ASP A 218 -15.79 -19.59 26.87
N PHE A 219 -15.35 -18.43 26.38
CA PHE A 219 -15.33 -18.12 24.94
C PHE A 219 -13.97 -18.33 24.28
N GLY A 220 -12.92 -18.61 25.06
CA GLY A 220 -11.57 -18.89 24.55
C GLY A 220 -10.96 -17.75 23.72
N PHE A 221 -11.40 -16.51 23.92
CA PHE A 221 -11.03 -15.38 23.06
C PHE A 221 -10.06 -14.43 23.75
N HIS A 222 -9.00 -14.08 23.05
CA HIS A 222 -8.03 -13.06 23.43
C HIS A 222 -7.97 -11.99 22.34
N CYS A 223 -7.99 -10.71 22.73
CA CYS A 223 -7.82 -9.59 21.79
C CYS A 223 -6.38 -9.56 21.27
N ALA A 224 -6.22 -9.37 19.96
CA ALA A 224 -4.95 -9.15 19.29
C ALA A 224 -4.38 -7.75 19.58
N TRP A 225 -5.27 -6.77 19.78
CA TRP A 225 -4.89 -5.40 20.07
C TRP A 225 -4.91 -5.13 21.56
N THR A 226 -3.82 -4.56 22.07
CA THR A 226 -3.82 -4.00 23.42
C THR A 226 -4.61 -2.69 23.47
N ASN A 227 -4.95 -2.24 24.68
CA ASN A 227 -5.53 -0.91 24.88
C ASN A 227 -4.61 0.20 24.34
N GLU A 228 -3.28 0.05 24.44
CA GLU A 228 -2.34 1.07 23.93
C GLU A 228 -2.36 1.10 22.40
N ASP A 229 -2.29 -0.07 21.77
CA ASP A 229 -2.27 -0.18 20.30
C ASP A 229 -3.57 0.36 19.69
N ALA A 230 -4.72 0.09 20.32
CA ALA A 230 -6.00 0.60 19.86
C ALA A 230 -6.06 2.15 19.90
N VAL A 231 -5.48 2.77 20.94
CA VAL A 231 -5.38 4.24 21.04
C VAL A 231 -4.41 4.80 20.01
N VAL A 232 -3.25 4.16 19.84
CA VAL A 232 -2.23 4.56 18.85
C VAL A 232 -2.81 4.50 17.44
N ASP A 233 -3.53 3.42 17.10
CA ASP A 233 -4.12 3.26 15.78
C ASP A 233 -5.24 4.26 15.49
N THR A 234 -6.06 4.56 16.51
CA THR A 234 -7.11 5.57 16.43
C THR A 234 -6.57 6.96 16.04
N ARG A 235 -5.31 7.26 16.40
CA ARG A 235 -4.69 8.57 16.13
C ARG A 235 -4.81 8.97 14.65
N ARG A 236 -4.71 8.02 13.72
CA ARG A 236 -4.88 8.27 12.27
C ARG A 236 -6.21 8.96 11.98
N SER A 237 -7.32 8.38 12.45
CA SER A 237 -8.68 8.91 12.25
C SER A 237 -8.83 10.31 12.84
N LEU A 238 -8.25 10.56 14.00
CA LEU A 238 -8.36 11.82 14.73
C LEU A 238 -7.58 12.98 14.08
N LEU A 239 -6.70 12.72 13.11
CA LEU A 239 -6.01 13.79 12.36
C LEU A 239 -6.94 14.48 11.36
N THR A 240 -8.06 13.84 10.99
CA THR A 240 -8.99 14.28 9.94
C THR A 240 -10.06 15.25 10.47
N TYR A 241 -10.28 15.29 11.79
CA TYR A 241 -11.28 16.16 12.42
C TYR A 241 -10.90 16.63 13.82
N ILE A 242 -11.50 17.72 14.27
CA ILE A 242 -11.49 18.17 15.66
C ILE A 242 -12.92 18.34 16.14
N HIS A 243 -13.17 17.83 17.33
CA HIS A 243 -14.43 18.01 18.03
C HIS A 243 -14.34 19.24 18.95
N LEU A 244 -15.27 20.18 18.81
CA LEU A 244 -15.40 21.39 19.64
C LEU A 244 -16.84 21.52 20.14
N GLY A 245 -17.17 20.82 21.23
CA GLY A 245 -18.55 20.75 21.72
C GLY A 245 -19.47 20.10 20.68
N PRO A 246 -20.65 20.66 20.34
CA PRO A 246 -21.56 20.03 19.38
C PRO A 246 -21.07 20.09 17.91
N VAL A 247 -19.91 20.72 17.65
CA VAL A 247 -19.42 20.95 16.29
C VAL A 247 -18.21 20.06 16.01
N ASN A 248 -18.36 19.16 15.04
CA ASN A 248 -17.24 18.49 14.38
C ASN A 248 -16.71 19.39 13.26
N LEU A 249 -15.54 19.97 13.46
CA LEU A 249 -14.83 20.69 12.42
C LEU A 249 -13.87 19.74 11.73
N ALA A 250 -14.04 19.53 10.43
CA ALA A 250 -13.04 18.81 9.65
C ALA A 250 -11.67 19.50 9.81
N ARG A 251 -10.73 18.79 10.43
CA ARG A 251 -9.32 19.16 10.51
C ARG A 251 -8.76 18.71 9.18
N ARG A 252 -8.90 19.61 8.22
CA ARG A 252 -8.30 19.46 6.92
C ARG A 252 -6.80 19.69 7.07
N SER A 253 -6.11 18.83 7.82
CA SER A 253 -4.67 18.87 8.05
C SER A 253 -3.96 17.76 7.29
N VAL A 254 -4.66 16.69 6.93
CA VAL A 254 -4.15 15.54 6.18
C VAL A 254 -4.93 15.42 4.85
N LEU A 255 -4.37 14.71 3.89
CA LEU A 255 -5.05 14.34 2.64
C LEU A 255 -6.36 13.57 2.97
N PRO A 256 -7.46 13.78 2.23
CA PRO A 256 -8.69 12.99 2.42
C PRO A 256 -8.45 11.58 1.87
N LEU A 257 -7.91 10.71 2.72
CA LEU A 257 -7.64 9.32 2.41
C LEU A 257 -8.94 8.52 2.23
N THR A 258 -8.90 7.35 1.59
CA THR A 258 -10.03 6.42 1.66
C THR A 258 -10.17 5.86 3.07
N GLU A 259 -11.36 5.34 3.39
CA GLU A 259 -11.55 4.65 4.67
C GLU A 259 -10.75 3.32 4.63
N PRO A 260 -10.15 2.89 5.75
CA PRO A 260 -9.34 1.66 5.78
C PRO A 260 -10.15 0.47 5.23
N GLY A 261 -9.52 -0.53 4.60
CA GLY A 261 -10.24 -1.61 3.93
C GLY A 261 -11.17 -1.18 2.79
N TRP A 262 -11.10 0.04 2.25
CA TRP A 262 -11.83 0.41 1.02
C TRP A 262 -11.61 -0.62 -0.11
N ARG A 263 -12.59 -0.75 -1.00
CA ARG A 263 -12.53 -1.60 -2.20
C ARG A 263 -13.19 -0.85 -3.35
N PRO A 264 -12.64 -0.91 -4.57
CA PRO A 264 -13.27 -0.33 -5.74
C PRO A 264 -14.52 -1.12 -6.14
N ASP A 265 -15.54 -0.42 -6.64
CA ASP A 265 -16.67 -1.05 -7.33
C ASP A 265 -16.26 -1.42 -8.76
N LEU A 266 -16.15 -2.72 -9.03
CA LEU A 266 -15.74 -3.23 -10.34
C LEU A 266 -16.93 -3.55 -11.26
N SER A 267 -18.16 -3.19 -10.86
CA SER A 267 -19.33 -3.31 -11.73
C SER A 267 -19.24 -2.34 -12.93
N PRO A 268 -19.90 -2.65 -14.05
CA PRO A 268 -20.02 -1.70 -15.15
C PRO A 268 -20.80 -0.46 -14.71
N TRP A 269 -20.40 0.70 -15.23
CA TRP A 269 -21.24 1.91 -15.11
C TRP A 269 -22.62 1.67 -15.77
N PRO A 270 -23.72 2.21 -15.24
CA PRO A 270 -25.05 2.01 -15.82
C PRO A 270 -25.11 2.35 -17.32
N GLY A 271 -25.50 1.37 -18.14
CA GLY A 271 -25.60 1.48 -19.59
C GLY A 271 -24.30 1.19 -20.35
N HIS A 272 -23.23 0.81 -19.66
CA HIS A 272 -21.95 0.40 -20.24
C HIS A 272 -21.75 -1.12 -20.08
N GLU A 273 -21.00 -1.71 -20.99
CA GLU A 273 -20.64 -3.13 -20.96
C GLU A 273 -19.13 -3.29 -20.94
N LEU A 274 -18.64 -4.19 -20.09
CA LEU A 274 -17.22 -4.50 -20.01
C LEU A 274 -16.86 -5.65 -20.94
N ARG A 275 -15.66 -5.58 -21.51
CA ARG A 275 -15.10 -6.61 -22.38
C ARG A 275 -13.75 -7.09 -21.86
N ALA A 276 -13.56 -8.40 -21.80
CA ALA A 276 -12.25 -9.00 -21.61
C ALA A 276 -11.40 -8.85 -22.88
N ILE A 277 -10.12 -8.54 -22.71
CA ILE A 277 -9.17 -8.32 -23.81
C ILE A 277 -8.02 -9.32 -23.73
N GLY A 278 -7.31 -9.52 -24.83
CA GLY A 278 -6.23 -10.48 -24.97
C GLY A 278 -6.68 -11.89 -25.39
N PRO A 279 -5.73 -12.71 -25.87
CA PRO A 279 -6.01 -14.08 -26.30
C PRO A 279 -6.45 -14.92 -25.10
N ALA A 280 -7.49 -15.73 -25.27
CA ALA A 280 -8.09 -16.48 -24.17
C ALA A 280 -7.08 -17.40 -23.46
N GLU A 281 -6.08 -17.92 -24.18
CA GLU A 281 -5.04 -18.74 -23.57
C GLU A 281 -4.08 -17.96 -22.65
N PHE A 282 -3.98 -16.63 -22.75
CA PHE A 282 -3.04 -15.81 -21.97
C PHE A 282 -3.75 -14.85 -21.01
N ARG A 283 -5.06 -15.00 -20.80
CA ARG A 283 -5.78 -14.25 -19.77
C ARG A 283 -5.52 -14.89 -18.41
N GLY A 284 -5.03 -14.09 -17.47
CA GLY A 284 -4.85 -14.50 -16.08
C GLY A 284 -6.18 -14.55 -15.31
N GLU A 285 -6.20 -15.29 -14.19
CA GLU A 285 -7.36 -15.39 -13.29
C GLU A 285 -7.84 -14.01 -12.79
N PHE A 286 -6.94 -13.03 -12.71
CA PHE A 286 -7.17 -11.68 -12.16
C PHE A 286 -7.18 -10.56 -13.21
N ASP A 287 -7.26 -10.91 -14.49
CA ASP A 287 -7.29 -9.91 -15.55
C ASP A 287 -8.61 -9.10 -15.52
N ASP A 288 -8.50 -7.79 -15.71
CA ASP A 288 -9.67 -6.91 -15.70
C ASP A 288 -10.40 -6.93 -17.05
N ALA A 289 -11.73 -6.85 -16.98
CA ALA A 289 -12.55 -6.47 -18.13
C ALA A 289 -12.65 -4.94 -18.20
N ILE A 290 -12.58 -4.39 -19.42
CA ILE A 290 -12.47 -2.94 -19.67
C ILE A 290 -13.73 -2.37 -20.31
N ASP A 291 -13.97 -1.08 -20.13
CA ASP A 291 -14.89 -0.32 -20.99
C ASP A 291 -14.19 -0.02 -22.33
N PRO A 292 -14.75 -0.44 -23.48
CA PRO A 292 -14.15 -0.16 -24.79
C PRO A 292 -13.94 1.33 -25.11
N GLN A 293 -14.69 2.24 -24.47
CA GLN A 293 -14.50 3.70 -24.62
C GLN A 293 -13.24 4.20 -23.90
N MET A 294 -12.63 3.39 -23.03
CA MET A 294 -11.42 3.72 -22.28
C MET A 294 -10.34 2.64 -22.50
N GLY A 295 -10.12 2.32 -23.78
CA GLY A 295 -9.36 1.16 -24.22
C GLY A 295 -7.84 1.32 -24.33
N THR A 296 -7.26 2.46 -23.92
CA THR A 296 -5.82 2.73 -24.09
C THR A 296 -5.06 2.53 -22.78
N PHE A 297 -4.09 1.62 -22.77
CA PHE A 297 -3.32 1.24 -21.59
C PHE A 297 -1.82 1.20 -21.83
N THR A 298 -1.02 1.53 -20.82
CA THR A 298 0.45 1.48 -20.89
C THR A 298 1.08 0.74 -19.70
N ALA A 299 2.18 0.03 -19.97
CA ALA A 299 3.04 -0.55 -18.95
C ALA A 299 4.32 0.29 -18.70
N THR A 300 4.65 1.31 -19.49
CA THR A 300 5.99 1.93 -19.52
C THR A 300 6.54 2.37 -18.16
N ASN A 301 5.75 3.00 -17.29
CA ASN A 301 6.22 3.45 -15.97
C ASN A 301 5.98 2.43 -14.85
N VAL A 302 4.88 1.70 -14.93
CA VAL A 302 4.50 0.76 -13.87
C VAL A 302 5.25 -0.55 -14.02
N GLY A 303 5.56 -0.98 -15.24
CA GLY A 303 6.37 -2.15 -15.57
C GLY A 303 7.85 -1.99 -15.20
N GLU A 304 8.37 -0.77 -15.04
CA GLU A 304 9.69 -0.54 -14.42
C GLU A 304 9.68 -0.92 -12.93
N ALA A 305 8.59 -0.64 -12.22
CA ALA A 305 8.47 -0.88 -10.78
C ALA A 305 7.89 -2.26 -10.42
N MET A 306 7.00 -2.77 -11.28
CA MET A 306 6.22 -3.99 -11.13
C MET A 306 6.43 -4.84 -12.39
N GLY A 307 7.68 -5.25 -12.60
CA GLY A 307 8.09 -5.98 -13.79
C GLY A 307 7.61 -7.44 -13.79
N GLY A 308 7.13 -7.90 -14.94
CA GLY A 308 6.68 -9.28 -15.15
C GLY A 308 5.30 -9.60 -14.53
N PRO A 309 4.83 -10.85 -14.68
CA PRO A 309 3.60 -11.31 -14.07
C PRO A 309 3.77 -11.45 -12.55
N MET A 310 2.93 -10.76 -11.79
CA MET A 310 2.98 -10.77 -10.33
C MET A 310 2.30 -12.00 -9.73
N THR A 311 2.62 -12.32 -8.48
CA THR A 311 1.83 -13.27 -7.70
C THR A 311 0.43 -12.70 -7.39
N PRO A 312 -0.60 -13.54 -7.26
CA PRO A 312 -1.97 -13.14 -6.94
C PRO A 312 -2.11 -12.12 -5.82
N LEU A 313 -1.46 -12.35 -4.67
CA LEU A 313 -1.57 -11.46 -3.52
C LEU A 313 -0.92 -10.11 -3.80
N SER A 314 0.28 -10.13 -4.41
CA SER A 314 0.99 -8.91 -4.80
C SER A 314 0.19 -8.09 -5.80
N LEU A 315 -0.36 -8.74 -6.83
CA LEU A 315 -1.17 -8.11 -7.87
C LEU A 315 -2.39 -7.43 -7.26
N GLN A 316 -3.16 -8.13 -6.43
CA GLN A 316 -4.37 -7.58 -5.83
C GLN A 316 -4.07 -6.42 -4.86
N ILE A 317 -2.99 -6.50 -4.08
CA ILE A 317 -2.57 -5.39 -3.21
C ILE A 317 -2.08 -4.18 -4.03
N ALA A 318 -1.34 -4.43 -5.11
CA ALA A 318 -0.89 -3.38 -6.03
C ALA A 318 -2.08 -2.67 -6.69
N LEU A 319 -3.03 -3.43 -7.28
CA LEU A 319 -4.24 -2.86 -7.88
C LEU A 319 -5.08 -2.10 -6.85
N LEU A 320 -5.31 -2.68 -5.67
CA LEU A 320 -6.07 -2.02 -4.60
C LEU A 320 -5.47 -0.68 -4.22
N SER A 321 -4.16 -0.66 -3.93
CA SER A 321 -3.47 0.53 -3.45
C SER A 321 -3.33 1.62 -4.52
N LEU A 322 -3.03 1.26 -5.77
CA LEU A 322 -2.93 2.21 -6.87
C LEU A 322 -4.30 2.78 -7.28
N ARG A 323 -5.37 1.96 -7.25
CA ARG A 323 -6.75 2.43 -7.49
C ARG A 323 -7.23 3.36 -6.38
N ALA A 324 -6.91 3.07 -5.13
CA ALA A 324 -7.20 3.97 -4.01
C ALA A 324 -6.49 5.33 -4.17
N GLY A 325 -5.23 5.32 -4.59
CA GLY A 325 -4.52 6.56 -4.94
C GLY A 325 -5.15 7.32 -6.09
N SER A 326 -5.66 6.61 -7.10
CA SER A 326 -6.39 7.20 -8.23
C SER A 326 -7.72 7.83 -7.79
N GLU A 327 -8.47 7.16 -6.91
CA GLU A 327 -9.70 7.69 -6.31
C GLU A 327 -9.43 8.99 -5.53
N VAL A 328 -8.36 9.03 -4.73
CA VAL A 328 -7.94 10.26 -4.05
C VAL A 328 -7.60 11.36 -5.06
N ALA A 329 -6.84 11.06 -6.12
CA ALA A 329 -6.53 12.02 -7.18
C ALA A 329 -7.81 12.54 -7.87
N GLY A 330 -8.74 11.65 -8.20
CA GLY A 330 -10.03 11.97 -8.80
C GLY A 330 -10.88 12.90 -7.93
N ARG A 331 -10.97 12.63 -6.63
CA ARG A 331 -11.66 13.52 -5.67
C ARG A 331 -11.01 14.90 -5.56
N LEU A 332 -9.68 14.98 -5.65
CA LEU A 332 -8.95 16.25 -5.59
C LEU A 332 -9.21 17.15 -6.81
N VAL A 333 -9.42 16.54 -7.98
CA VAL A 333 -9.80 17.25 -9.21
C VAL A 333 -11.31 17.23 -9.47
N GLY A 334 -12.11 16.79 -8.49
CA GLY A 334 -13.56 16.84 -8.55
C GLY A 334 -14.16 16.09 -9.73
N LEU A 335 -13.69 14.86 -9.99
CA LEU A 335 -14.31 13.97 -10.98
C LEU A 335 -15.71 13.54 -10.53
N ASP A 336 -16.57 13.28 -11.51
CA ASP A 336 -17.93 12.78 -11.37
C ASP A 336 -18.31 11.82 -12.51
N GLY A 337 -19.47 11.15 -12.36
CA GLY A 337 -20.04 10.27 -13.37
C GLY A 337 -19.16 9.08 -13.76
N LEU A 338 -19.22 8.70 -15.04
CA LEU A 338 -18.44 7.60 -15.62
C LEU A 338 -16.95 7.74 -15.36
N LEU A 339 -16.38 8.94 -15.54
CA LEU A 339 -14.94 9.15 -15.37
C LEU A 339 -14.50 8.95 -13.91
N ALA A 340 -15.29 9.39 -12.93
CA ALA A 340 -15.01 9.10 -11.53
C ALA A 340 -15.09 7.60 -11.23
N HIS A 341 -16.12 6.93 -11.74
CA HIS A 341 -16.31 5.49 -11.57
C HIS A 341 -15.15 4.68 -12.15
N GLU A 342 -14.75 4.97 -13.38
CA GLU A 342 -13.65 4.27 -14.03
C GLU A 342 -12.31 4.65 -13.38
N THR A 343 -12.15 5.88 -12.87
CA THR A 343 -10.95 6.27 -12.12
C THR A 343 -10.75 5.44 -10.85
N GLN A 344 -11.82 5.12 -10.10
CA GLN A 344 -11.69 4.23 -8.95
C GLN A 344 -11.58 2.75 -9.35
N ALA A 345 -12.25 2.34 -10.43
CA ALA A 345 -12.40 0.93 -10.77
C ALA A 345 -11.23 0.40 -11.61
N ARG A 346 -10.80 1.17 -12.63
CA ARG A 346 -9.98 0.68 -13.76
C ARG A 346 -8.93 1.68 -14.24
N SER A 347 -8.57 2.68 -13.42
CA SER A 347 -7.38 3.53 -13.68
C SER A 347 -6.09 2.73 -13.78
N MET A 348 -6.08 1.58 -13.09
CA MET A 348 -5.07 0.53 -13.18
C MET A 348 -5.79 -0.78 -13.48
N CYS A 349 -5.28 -1.53 -14.44
CA CYS A 349 -5.82 -2.84 -14.83
C CYS A 349 -4.72 -3.90 -14.81
N SER A 350 -5.11 -5.16 -14.69
CA SER A 350 -4.21 -6.28 -14.94
C SER A 350 -4.52 -6.97 -16.26
N PHE A 351 -3.45 -7.27 -17.01
CA PHE A 351 -3.47 -8.16 -18.18
C PHE A 351 -2.28 -9.12 -18.09
N GLY A 352 -2.54 -10.42 -18.17
CA GLY A 352 -1.52 -11.46 -18.03
C GLY A 352 -0.71 -11.33 -16.73
N HIS A 353 -1.37 -10.99 -15.62
CA HIS A 353 -0.75 -10.68 -14.31
C HIS A 353 0.24 -9.49 -14.29
N GLY A 354 0.38 -8.77 -15.40
CA GLY A 354 1.08 -7.48 -15.44
C GLY A 354 0.13 -6.35 -15.05
N VAL A 355 0.66 -5.25 -14.53
CA VAL A 355 -0.12 -4.05 -14.20
C VAL A 355 0.00 -3.03 -15.32
N PHE A 356 -1.11 -2.41 -15.69
CA PHE A 356 -1.21 -1.40 -16.74
C PHE A 356 -1.95 -0.16 -16.24
N ILE A 357 -1.47 1.01 -16.66
CA ILE A 357 -2.12 2.30 -16.41
C ILE A 357 -3.12 2.56 -17.54
N ASN A 358 -4.37 2.87 -17.22
CA ASN A 358 -5.35 3.31 -18.21
C ASN A 358 -5.13 4.78 -18.58
N VAL A 359 -4.56 4.99 -19.75
CA VAL A 359 -4.17 6.31 -20.27
C VAL A 359 -5.40 7.13 -20.65
N SER A 360 -6.45 6.49 -21.16
CA SER A 360 -7.72 7.17 -21.49
C SER A 360 -8.30 7.88 -20.27
N ILE A 361 -8.25 7.22 -19.12
CA ILE A 361 -8.70 7.79 -17.84
C ILE A 361 -7.76 8.92 -17.38
N ILE A 362 -6.45 8.67 -17.37
CA ILE A 362 -5.45 9.64 -16.87
C ILE A 362 -5.49 10.95 -17.67
N ARG A 363 -5.70 10.90 -18.98
CA ARG A 363 -5.85 12.11 -19.80
C ARG A 363 -7.08 12.92 -19.38
N GLY A 364 -8.20 12.27 -19.08
CA GLY A 364 -9.39 12.91 -18.49
C GLY A 364 -9.12 13.56 -17.12
N VAL A 365 -8.26 12.96 -16.29
CA VAL A 365 -7.81 13.58 -15.03
C VAL A 365 -6.98 14.84 -15.29
N TYR A 366 -6.05 14.80 -16.24
CA TYR A 366 -5.17 15.92 -16.57
C TYR A 366 -5.92 17.12 -17.16
N GLU A 367 -6.99 16.90 -17.92
CA GLU A 367 -7.87 17.99 -18.38
C GLU A 367 -8.50 18.79 -17.23
N ARG A 368 -8.76 18.13 -16.10
CA ARG A 368 -9.34 18.77 -14.90
C ARG A 368 -8.27 19.43 -14.04
N MET A 369 -6.99 19.18 -14.30
CA MET A 369 -5.87 19.75 -13.54
C MET A 369 -5.54 21.17 -14.02
N PRO A 370 -5.53 22.18 -13.13
CA PRO A 370 -5.28 23.57 -13.51
C PRO A 370 -3.89 23.79 -14.13
N GLY A 371 -3.87 24.22 -15.39
CA GLY A 371 -2.62 24.52 -16.11
C GLY A 371 -1.81 23.30 -16.49
N SER A 372 -2.45 22.13 -16.55
CA SER A 372 -1.96 20.90 -17.19
C SER A 372 -2.69 20.67 -18.51
N THR A 373 -2.13 19.85 -19.40
CA THR A 373 -2.80 19.39 -20.64
C THR A 373 -2.76 17.87 -20.76
N PRO A 374 -3.66 17.23 -21.53
CA PRO A 374 -3.61 15.79 -21.81
C PRO A 374 -2.26 15.33 -22.36
N GLU A 375 -1.64 16.13 -23.22
CA GLU A 375 -0.34 15.80 -23.85
C GLU A 375 0.80 15.77 -22.82
N GLN A 376 0.68 16.51 -21.72
CA GLN A 376 1.63 16.39 -20.59
C GLN A 376 1.45 15.07 -19.84
N ALA A 377 0.23 14.52 -19.81
CA ALA A 377 -0.01 13.17 -19.30
C ALA A 377 0.70 12.14 -20.19
N ASP A 378 0.58 12.29 -21.51
CA ASP A 378 1.25 11.42 -22.48
C ASP A 378 2.77 11.45 -22.28
N ALA A 379 3.37 12.64 -22.20
CA ALA A 379 4.80 12.80 -21.95
C ALA A 379 5.24 12.19 -20.60
N GLN A 380 4.41 12.30 -19.56
CA GLN A 380 4.72 11.80 -18.23
C GLN A 380 4.57 10.27 -18.09
N TYR A 381 3.57 9.67 -18.74
CA TYR A 381 3.21 8.27 -18.54
C TYR A 381 3.61 7.33 -19.67
N LEU A 382 3.78 7.83 -20.89
CA LEU A 382 4.09 7.02 -22.06
C LEU A 382 5.56 7.01 -22.41
N GLY A 383 6.28 8.10 -22.13
CA GLY A 383 7.69 8.27 -22.53
C GLY A 383 7.93 8.38 -24.06
N VAL A 384 6.90 8.08 -24.86
CA VAL A 384 6.84 8.16 -26.33
C VAL A 384 5.48 8.76 -26.77
N PRO A 385 5.36 9.32 -27.98
CA PRO A 385 4.07 9.75 -28.51
C PRO A 385 3.05 8.61 -28.57
N LEU A 386 1.76 8.92 -28.42
CA LEU A 386 0.69 7.95 -28.66
C LEU A 386 0.80 7.37 -30.09
N PRO A 387 0.48 6.08 -30.29
CA PRO A 387 0.42 5.47 -31.62
C PRO A 387 -0.48 6.26 -32.58
N GLU A 388 -0.14 6.26 -33.87
CA GLU A 388 -1.01 6.85 -34.90
C GLU A 388 -2.37 6.12 -34.90
N GLY A 389 -3.46 6.88 -34.68
CA GLY A 389 -4.82 6.34 -34.62
C GLY A 389 -5.38 6.13 -33.21
N ALA A 390 -4.54 6.23 -32.17
CA ALA A 390 -4.98 6.12 -30.79
C ALA A 390 -6.10 7.13 -30.47
N ASP A 391 -7.13 6.71 -29.74
CA ASP A 391 -8.22 7.62 -29.34
C ASP A 391 -7.67 8.78 -28.49
N GLN A 392 -7.55 9.93 -29.15
CA GLN A 392 -7.06 11.16 -28.55
C GLN A 392 -8.18 11.99 -27.91
N SER A 393 -9.44 11.55 -27.98
CA SER A 393 -10.51 12.24 -27.29
C SER A 393 -10.37 11.99 -25.79
N ALA A 394 -10.01 13.04 -25.05
CA ALA A 394 -10.32 13.03 -23.65
C ALA A 394 -11.84 13.14 -23.51
N LEU A 395 -12.41 12.50 -22.49
CA LEU A 395 -13.83 12.62 -22.17
C LEU A 395 -14.12 14.06 -21.71
N SER A 396 -14.28 14.96 -22.68
CA SER A 396 -14.58 16.38 -22.48
C SER A 396 -15.99 16.51 -21.91
N LEU A 397 -16.07 16.59 -20.59
CA LEU A 397 -17.34 16.68 -19.86
C LEU A 397 -17.41 17.88 -18.89
N ALA A 398 -16.56 18.91 -19.04
CA ALA A 398 -16.42 19.93 -18.00
C ALA A 398 -16.91 21.35 -18.36
N ASP A 399 -17.80 21.88 -17.51
CA ASP A 399 -18.10 23.31 -17.40
C ASP A 399 -16.92 24.09 -16.77
N ALA A 400 -16.42 25.13 -17.45
CA ALA A 400 -15.27 25.95 -17.03
C ALA A 400 -15.38 26.57 -15.61
N LYS A 401 -16.61 26.74 -15.09
CA LYS A 401 -16.86 27.31 -13.75
C LYS A 401 -16.61 26.31 -12.62
N ALA A 402 -16.79 25.01 -12.88
CA ALA A 402 -16.49 23.94 -11.92
C ALA A 402 -14.97 23.81 -11.71
N VAL A 403 -14.19 23.91 -12.78
CA VAL A 403 -12.71 23.82 -12.79
C VAL A 403 -12.07 24.83 -11.83
N GLY A 404 -12.52 26.08 -11.80
CA GLY A 404 -11.97 27.11 -10.90
C GLY A 404 -12.24 26.86 -9.40
N THR A 405 -13.36 26.22 -9.05
CA THR A 405 -13.71 25.89 -7.65
C THR A 405 -12.96 24.65 -7.18
N ILE A 406 -12.82 23.67 -8.07
CA ILE A 406 -12.03 22.44 -7.90
C ILE A 406 -10.56 22.79 -7.69
N ALA A 407 -9.99 23.66 -8.53
CA ALA A 407 -8.61 24.14 -8.42
C ALA A 407 -8.25 24.67 -7.03
N ARG A 408 -9.15 25.46 -6.42
CA ARG A 408 -8.95 26.03 -5.08
C ARG A 408 -9.02 24.96 -3.98
N LYS A 409 -9.93 23.99 -4.10
CA LYS A 409 -10.05 22.88 -3.14
C LYS A 409 -8.84 21.94 -3.22
N GLY A 410 -8.40 21.61 -4.44
CA GLY A 410 -7.19 20.84 -4.72
C GLY A 410 -5.93 21.52 -4.20
N ALA A 411 -5.70 22.81 -4.51
CA ALA A 411 -4.53 23.55 -4.03
C ALA A 411 -4.42 23.58 -2.49
N LEU A 412 -5.55 23.75 -1.80
CA LEU A 412 -5.59 23.72 -0.34
C LEU A 412 -5.36 22.31 0.22
N ALA A 413 -5.80 21.26 -0.48
CA ALA A 413 -5.51 19.87 -0.14
C ALA A 413 -4.02 19.53 -0.33
N LEU A 414 -3.40 20.03 -1.40
CA LEU A 414 -1.97 19.84 -1.69
C LEU A 414 -1.06 20.58 -0.69
N ALA A 415 -1.49 21.74 -0.18
CA ALA A 415 -0.79 22.45 0.91
C ALA A 415 -0.67 21.63 2.21
N ARG A 416 -1.46 20.55 2.35
CA ARG A 416 -1.52 19.68 3.54
C ARG A 416 -0.71 18.40 3.41
N LEU A 417 -0.18 18.13 2.22
CA LEU A 417 0.61 16.93 1.93
C LEU A 417 1.80 16.76 2.89
N GLY A 418 2.37 17.85 3.41
CA GLY A 418 3.45 17.82 4.42
C GLY A 418 3.11 17.10 5.71
N LEU A 419 1.86 17.19 6.19
CA LEU A 419 1.44 16.51 7.42
C LEU A 419 1.20 15.02 7.16
N SER A 420 0.59 14.67 6.03
CA SER A 420 0.39 13.28 5.60
C SER A 420 1.72 12.56 5.38
N GLU A 421 2.67 13.22 4.71
CA GLU A 421 4.05 12.74 4.55
C GLU A 421 4.71 12.50 5.90
N LYS A 422 4.65 13.47 6.83
CA LYS A 422 5.27 13.34 8.15
C LYS A 422 4.68 12.19 8.95
N TRP A 423 3.36 12.01 8.88
CA TRP A 423 2.67 10.88 9.51
C TRP A 423 3.16 9.55 8.92
N LEU A 424 3.15 9.42 7.59
CA LEU A 424 3.59 8.20 6.90
C LEU A 424 5.04 7.83 7.24
N LEU A 425 5.95 8.80 7.25
CA LEU A 425 7.35 8.57 7.61
C LEU A 425 7.50 8.05 9.05
N GLY A 426 6.77 8.66 9.99
CA GLY A 426 6.77 8.19 11.38
C GLY A 426 6.14 6.80 11.53
N GLU A 427 5.13 6.49 10.72
CA GLU A 427 4.46 5.20 10.73
C GLU A 427 5.34 4.08 10.14
N ALA A 428 6.03 4.35 9.02
CA ALA A 428 7.01 3.44 8.45
C ALA A 428 8.16 3.14 9.43
N GLU A 429 8.64 4.16 10.17
CA GLU A 429 9.63 3.96 11.24
C GLU A 429 9.04 3.11 12.37
N ARG A 430 7.84 3.42 12.85
CA ARG A 430 7.17 2.69 13.94
C ARG A 430 6.98 1.22 13.61
N LEU A 431 6.47 0.93 12.41
CA LEU A 431 6.17 -0.43 11.94
C LEU A 431 7.43 -1.23 11.62
N GLY A 432 8.48 -0.57 11.16
CA GLY A 432 9.78 -1.17 10.83
C GLY A 432 10.75 -1.33 12.00
N ARG A 433 10.37 -0.96 13.24
CA ARG A 433 11.25 -1.13 14.41
C ARG A 433 11.51 -2.63 14.66
N PRO A 434 12.78 -3.05 14.87
CA PRO A 434 13.14 -4.45 15.16
C PRO A 434 12.55 -5.02 16.46
N ALA A 435 11.82 -4.21 17.24
CA ALA A 435 11.31 -4.59 18.55
C ALA A 435 10.14 -5.59 18.48
N VAL A 436 9.50 -5.75 17.33
CA VAL A 436 8.43 -6.74 17.15
C VAL A 436 9.04 -8.00 16.55
N ASP A 437 9.16 -9.04 17.37
CA ASP A 437 9.45 -10.39 16.89
C ASP A 437 8.19 -10.97 16.24
N ILE A 438 8.14 -10.94 14.91
CA ILE A 438 7.00 -11.41 14.12
C ILE A 438 6.69 -12.88 14.42
N ALA A 439 7.72 -13.71 14.65
CA ALA A 439 7.56 -15.12 14.95
C ALA A 439 6.95 -15.36 16.34
N ALA A 440 7.11 -14.41 17.27
CA ALA A 440 6.54 -14.49 18.62
C ALA A 440 5.06 -14.08 18.70
N LEU A 441 4.50 -13.45 17.65
CA LEU A 441 3.09 -13.06 17.62
C LEU A 441 2.19 -14.30 17.59
N THR A 442 1.05 -14.25 18.26
CA THR A 442 -0.03 -15.24 18.08
C THR A 442 -0.68 -15.07 16.69
N ASP A 443 -1.43 -16.08 16.21
CA ASP A 443 -2.09 -15.99 14.90
C ASP A 443 -3.03 -14.77 14.77
N PRO A 444 -3.86 -14.43 15.77
CA PRO A 444 -4.69 -13.22 15.70
C PRO A 444 -3.89 -11.92 15.66
N GLU A 445 -2.77 -11.85 16.39
CA GLU A 445 -1.87 -10.68 16.38
C GLU A 445 -1.16 -10.53 15.04
N LEU A 446 -0.75 -11.64 14.44
CA LEU A 446 -0.15 -11.66 13.11
C LEU A 446 -1.15 -11.21 12.03
N ASP A 447 -2.37 -11.74 12.04
CA ASP A 447 -3.41 -11.37 11.08
C ASP A 447 -3.81 -9.88 11.21
N ALA A 448 -3.95 -9.39 12.45
CA ALA A 448 -4.18 -7.97 12.73
C ALA A 448 -3.04 -7.08 12.20
N ARG A 449 -1.78 -7.50 12.38
CA ARG A 449 -0.61 -6.79 11.87
C ARG A 449 -0.59 -6.76 10.34
N ILE A 450 -0.92 -7.87 9.67
CA ILE A 450 -0.98 -7.94 8.20
C ILE A 450 -2.03 -6.96 7.66
N TRP A 451 -3.25 -6.93 8.23
CA TRP A 451 -4.27 -5.97 7.81
C TRP A 451 -3.86 -4.50 8.06
N LEU A 452 -3.25 -4.20 9.21
CA LEU A 452 -2.67 -2.88 9.49
C LEU A 452 -1.65 -2.48 8.41
N LEU A 453 -0.76 -3.39 8.02
CA LEU A 453 0.27 -3.13 7.02
C LEU A 453 -0.32 -2.93 5.62
N ILE A 454 -1.33 -3.71 5.23
CA ILE A 454 -2.08 -3.53 3.98
C ILE A 454 -2.74 -2.15 3.95
N ASP A 455 -3.51 -1.79 4.98
CA ASP A 455 -4.19 -0.49 5.05
C ASP A 455 -3.20 0.68 5.01
N THR A 456 -2.05 0.54 5.66
CA THR A 456 -1.02 1.59 5.70
C THR A 456 -0.29 1.72 4.36
N PHE A 457 -0.11 0.61 3.64
CA PHE A 457 0.44 0.63 2.28
C PHE A 457 -0.55 1.26 1.29
N VAL A 458 -1.84 1.01 1.43
CA VAL A 458 -2.88 1.71 0.65
C VAL A 458 -2.80 3.22 0.89
N ASP A 459 -2.72 3.66 2.15
CA ASP A 459 -2.56 5.08 2.49
C ASP A 459 -1.31 5.70 1.87
N SER A 460 -0.22 4.93 1.84
CA SER A 460 1.04 5.42 1.31
C SER A 460 0.94 5.72 -0.18
N GLN A 461 0.19 4.91 -0.94
CA GLN A 461 -0.09 5.15 -2.37
C GLN A 461 -1.05 6.32 -2.59
N GLU A 462 -2.01 6.55 -1.69
CA GLU A 462 -2.86 7.74 -1.73
C GLU A 462 -2.07 9.04 -1.50
N ILE A 463 -1.17 9.01 -0.51
CA ILE A 463 -0.26 10.12 -0.22
C ILE A 463 0.71 10.33 -1.39
N ASN A 464 1.18 9.24 -2.01
CA ASN A 464 2.02 9.27 -3.21
C ASN A 464 1.30 9.92 -4.39
N ALA A 465 0.05 9.55 -4.67
CA ALA A 465 -0.77 10.15 -5.73
C ALA A 465 -0.92 11.67 -5.52
N GLY A 466 -1.22 12.09 -4.28
CA GLY A 466 -1.24 13.51 -3.92
C GLY A 466 0.11 14.21 -4.18
N ALA A 467 1.23 13.55 -3.89
CA ALA A 467 2.57 14.08 -4.17
C ALA A 467 2.90 14.18 -5.66
N GLN A 468 2.50 13.19 -6.46
CA GLN A 468 2.66 13.21 -7.92
C GLN A 468 1.89 14.37 -8.54
N MET A 469 0.67 14.65 -8.09
CA MET A 469 -0.10 15.81 -8.54
C MET A 469 0.58 17.15 -8.23
N VAL A 470 1.17 17.32 -7.03
CA VAL A 470 1.95 18.52 -6.71
C VAL A 470 3.17 18.64 -7.62
N GLY A 471 3.88 17.52 -7.80
CA GLY A 471 5.05 17.45 -8.67
C GLY A 471 4.73 17.88 -10.10
N ALA A 472 3.72 17.27 -10.70
CA ALA A 472 3.25 17.60 -12.05
C ALA A 472 2.88 19.07 -12.18
N ALA A 473 2.04 19.60 -11.28
CA ALA A 473 1.63 21.02 -11.33
C ALA A 473 2.80 22.00 -11.20
N THR A 474 3.80 21.66 -10.38
CA THR A 474 4.99 22.51 -10.18
C THR A 474 5.93 22.44 -11.39
N LEU A 475 6.09 21.26 -11.99
CA LEU A 475 6.88 21.05 -13.20
C LEU A 475 6.24 21.79 -14.39
N SER A 476 4.93 21.64 -14.61
CA SER A 476 4.19 22.37 -15.65
C SER A 476 4.26 23.89 -15.46
N ALA A 477 4.38 24.38 -14.22
CA ALA A 477 4.60 25.80 -13.96
C ALA A 477 6.03 26.26 -14.28
N ALA A 478 7.03 25.41 -14.04
CA ALA A 478 8.44 25.66 -14.38
C ALA A 478 8.68 25.63 -15.90
N GLU A 479 8.11 24.66 -16.60
CA GLU A 479 8.17 24.54 -18.08
C GLU A 479 7.63 25.79 -18.78
N ARG A 480 6.45 26.28 -18.34
CA ARG A 480 5.87 27.53 -18.86
C ARG A 480 6.74 28.77 -18.68
N ARG A 481 7.71 28.73 -17.76
CA ARG A 481 8.67 29.81 -17.52
C ARG A 481 10.03 29.56 -18.16
N GLY A 482 10.20 28.46 -18.90
CA GLY A 482 11.46 28.09 -19.54
C GLY A 482 12.53 27.61 -18.55
N THR A 483 12.16 27.25 -17.31
CA THR A 483 13.10 26.84 -16.25
C THR A 483 13.07 25.33 -15.96
N GLY A 484 12.49 24.52 -16.86
CA GLY A 484 12.30 23.08 -16.66
C GLY A 484 13.53 22.20 -16.92
N GLY A 485 14.54 22.71 -17.64
CA GLY A 485 15.59 21.88 -18.26
C GLY A 485 16.68 21.30 -17.35
N GLU A 486 16.83 21.77 -16.10
CA GLU A 486 17.95 21.39 -15.21
C GLU A 486 17.50 21.10 -13.78
N LEU A 487 16.38 20.38 -13.61
CA LEU A 487 15.93 19.97 -12.27
C LEU A 487 16.64 18.68 -11.84
N THR A 488 17.84 18.81 -11.29
CA THR A 488 18.48 17.70 -10.56
C THR A 488 17.91 17.62 -9.15
N ALA A 489 17.23 16.52 -8.86
CA ALA A 489 16.90 16.16 -7.50
C ALA A 489 18.22 15.79 -6.80
N GLY A 490 18.61 16.51 -5.75
CA GLY A 490 19.78 16.09 -4.95
C GLY A 490 19.52 14.76 -4.24
N SER A 491 20.57 14.10 -3.72
CA SER A 491 20.59 12.81 -3.01
C SER A 491 19.20 12.16 -2.84
N LEU A 492 18.86 11.30 -3.80
CA LEU A 492 17.58 10.61 -3.82
C LEU A 492 17.58 9.40 -2.90
N ALA A 493 16.42 9.05 -2.33
CA ALA A 493 16.29 7.84 -1.51
C ALA A 493 16.69 6.58 -2.28
N SER A 494 16.40 6.54 -3.58
CA SER A 494 16.81 5.47 -4.50
C SER A 494 18.32 5.42 -4.78
N GLY A 495 19.05 6.55 -4.61
CA GLY A 495 20.51 6.63 -4.71
C GLY A 495 21.25 6.16 -3.44
N ARG A 496 20.58 6.03 -2.30
CA ARG A 496 21.19 5.61 -1.03
C ARG A 496 21.88 4.26 -1.08
N ALA A 497 21.34 3.32 -1.86
CA ALA A 497 21.96 2.01 -2.04
C ALA A 497 23.33 2.16 -2.70
N LEU A 498 23.42 2.98 -3.76
CA LEU A 498 24.67 3.26 -4.44
C LEU A 498 25.64 4.10 -3.59
N GLU A 499 25.17 5.16 -2.94
CA GLU A 499 25.99 5.96 -1.99
C GLU A 499 26.57 5.06 -0.89
N GLY A 500 25.74 4.17 -0.34
CA GLY A 500 26.14 3.22 0.68
C GLY A 500 27.17 2.20 0.20
N VAL A 501 26.95 1.62 -0.99
CA VAL A 501 27.92 0.71 -1.64
C VAL A 501 29.25 1.42 -1.85
N GLN A 502 29.25 2.65 -2.34
CA GLN A 502 30.47 3.44 -2.57
C GLN A 502 31.20 3.78 -1.26
N GLN A 503 30.47 4.13 -0.20
CA GLN A 503 31.05 4.40 1.12
C GLN A 503 31.73 3.15 1.70
N VAL A 504 31.09 1.99 1.63
CA VAL A 504 31.70 0.73 2.11
C VAL A 504 32.86 0.31 1.20
N ALA A 505 32.75 0.49 -0.13
CA ALA A 505 33.84 0.21 -1.06
C ALA A 505 35.07 1.10 -0.78
N ALA A 506 34.88 2.37 -0.41
CA ALA A 506 35.98 3.26 -0.02
C ALA A 506 36.68 2.79 1.26
N LEU A 507 35.93 2.29 2.25
CA LEU A 507 36.50 1.64 3.43
C LEU A 507 37.32 0.39 3.03
N VAL A 508 36.77 -0.46 2.16
CA VAL A 508 37.44 -1.68 1.68
C VAL A 508 38.74 -1.38 0.93
N ARG A 509 38.77 -0.31 0.13
CA ARG A 509 39.99 0.13 -0.58
C ARG A 509 41.12 0.55 0.38
N THR A 510 40.76 1.12 1.52
CA THR A 510 41.73 1.73 2.46
C THR A 510 42.06 0.85 3.66
N ASN A 511 41.27 -0.18 3.94
CA ASN A 511 41.43 -1.09 5.08
C ASN A 511 41.69 -2.54 4.61
N PRO A 512 42.93 -3.06 4.72
CA PRO A 512 43.28 -4.41 4.32
C PRO A 512 42.51 -5.52 5.05
N ALA A 513 42.16 -5.32 6.33
CA ALA A 513 41.38 -6.28 7.09
C ALA A 513 39.93 -6.35 6.58
N ALA A 514 39.32 -5.20 6.29
CA ALA A 514 38.00 -5.15 5.65
C ALA A 514 38.02 -5.81 4.26
N ARG A 515 39.07 -5.58 3.46
CA ARG A 515 39.24 -6.24 2.16
C ARG A 515 39.34 -7.76 2.28
N ALA A 516 40.22 -8.26 3.14
CA ALA A 516 40.38 -9.69 3.36
C ALA A 516 39.09 -10.34 3.88
N ALA A 517 38.37 -9.66 4.79
CA ALA A 517 37.09 -10.14 5.31
C ALA A 517 36.02 -10.20 4.22
N LEU A 518 35.86 -9.15 3.40
CA LEU A 518 34.92 -9.13 2.29
C LEU A 518 35.24 -10.22 1.25
N GLU A 519 36.50 -10.35 0.85
CA GLU A 519 36.95 -11.39 -0.08
C GLU A 519 36.64 -12.80 0.43
N LYS A 520 36.81 -13.01 1.74
CA LYS A 520 36.56 -14.30 2.39
C LYS A 520 35.08 -14.64 2.54
N TYR A 521 34.26 -13.69 2.99
CA TYR A 521 32.90 -13.98 3.46
C TYR A 521 31.77 -13.51 2.54
N ARG A 522 32.01 -12.70 1.49
CA ARG A 522 30.90 -12.12 0.68
C ARG A 522 29.95 -13.14 0.04
N ARG A 523 30.39 -14.40 -0.11
CA ARG A 523 29.61 -15.52 -0.66
C ARG A 523 29.20 -16.55 0.40
N ASP A 524 29.50 -16.29 1.68
CA ASP A 524 29.08 -17.16 2.77
C ASP A 524 27.58 -16.99 3.05
N PRO A 525 26.90 -18.04 3.55
CA PRO A 525 25.49 -17.95 3.94
C PRO A 525 25.21 -16.99 5.10
N ASP A 526 26.19 -16.78 5.99
CA ASP A 526 26.11 -15.82 7.12
C ASP A 526 27.36 -14.92 7.14
N PRO A 527 27.43 -13.94 6.22
CA PRO A 527 28.61 -13.09 6.06
C PRO A 527 28.82 -12.17 7.28
N MET A 528 27.73 -11.79 7.94
CA MET A 528 27.75 -10.80 9.03
C MET A 528 28.49 -11.32 10.25
N ARG A 529 28.35 -12.60 10.58
CA ARG A 529 29.10 -13.26 11.66
C ARG A 529 30.60 -13.29 11.38
N GLY A 530 30.99 -13.59 10.14
CA GLY A 530 32.39 -13.56 9.71
C GLY A 530 32.99 -12.16 9.79
N PHE A 531 32.25 -11.13 9.35
CA PHE A 531 32.66 -9.74 9.48
C PHE A 531 32.83 -9.32 10.94
N ALA A 532 31.90 -9.69 11.83
CA ALA A 532 32.00 -9.32 13.25
C ALA A 532 33.29 -9.84 13.90
N GLN A 533 33.77 -11.01 13.45
CA GLN A 533 34.99 -11.63 13.95
C GLN A 533 36.27 -11.05 13.34
N ASP A 534 36.31 -10.92 12.01
CA ASP A 534 37.55 -10.61 11.27
C ASP A 534 37.70 -9.13 10.90
N SER A 535 36.61 -8.34 10.88
CA SER A 535 36.63 -6.89 10.66
C SER A 535 35.40 -6.17 11.25
N PRO A 536 35.47 -5.75 12.54
CA PRO A 536 34.38 -5.03 13.19
C PRO A 536 33.97 -3.73 12.47
N GLU A 537 34.91 -3.02 11.83
CA GLU A 537 34.57 -1.82 11.06
C GLU A 537 33.73 -2.15 9.83
N LEU A 538 34.07 -3.21 9.08
CA LEU A 538 33.26 -3.66 7.95
C LEU A 538 31.88 -4.13 8.43
N HIS A 539 31.83 -4.90 9.52
CA HIS A 539 30.57 -5.33 10.11
C HIS A 539 29.66 -4.15 10.45
N ALA A 540 30.19 -3.11 11.09
CA ALA A 540 29.42 -1.91 11.42
C ALA A 540 28.94 -1.16 10.17
N ALA A 541 29.81 -1.02 9.16
CA ALA A 541 29.49 -0.33 7.91
C ALA A 541 28.40 -1.06 7.11
N VAL A 542 28.54 -2.38 6.93
CA VAL A 542 27.55 -3.22 6.23
C VAL A 542 26.25 -3.31 7.03
N SER A 543 26.29 -3.41 8.36
CA SER A 543 25.08 -3.43 9.20
C SER A 543 24.28 -2.14 9.06
N LYS A 544 24.96 -0.99 9.06
CA LYS A 544 24.33 0.31 8.83
C LYS A 544 23.69 0.36 7.44
N LEU A 545 24.43 -0.05 6.40
CA LEU A 545 23.91 -0.09 5.05
C LEU A 545 22.67 -0.98 4.96
N MET A 546 22.70 -2.16 5.59
CA MET A 546 21.57 -3.09 5.61
C MET A 546 20.35 -2.51 6.34
N ALA A 547 20.55 -1.77 7.43
CA ALA A 547 19.45 -1.06 8.09
C ALA A 547 18.84 0.05 7.20
N ASP A 548 19.68 0.69 6.38
CA ASP A 548 19.28 1.79 5.51
C ASP A 548 18.57 1.31 4.23
N VAL A 549 19.00 0.20 3.62
CA VAL A 549 18.51 -0.27 2.30
C VAL A 549 18.11 -1.75 2.24
N GLY A 550 18.16 -2.50 3.34
CA GLY A 550 17.87 -3.94 3.36
C GLY A 550 16.44 -4.29 2.93
N HIS A 551 15.49 -3.36 3.07
CA HIS A 551 14.11 -3.49 2.60
C HIS A 551 13.95 -3.30 1.09
N ARG A 552 15.02 -2.94 0.37
CA ARG A 552 15.05 -2.77 -1.09
C ARG A 552 15.59 -4.04 -1.76
N GLY A 553 15.31 -4.19 -3.04
CA GLY A 553 15.80 -5.30 -3.85
C GLY A 553 15.18 -5.30 -5.25
N PRO A 554 15.58 -6.24 -6.11
CA PRO A 554 15.00 -6.41 -7.44
C PRO A 554 13.51 -6.76 -7.35
N GLY A 555 12.67 -6.05 -8.10
CA GLY A 555 11.22 -6.22 -8.06
C GLY A 555 10.62 -6.01 -6.67
N GLU A 556 10.98 -4.93 -5.98
CA GLU A 556 10.56 -4.61 -4.59
C GLU A 556 9.03 -4.59 -4.34
N TYR A 557 8.22 -4.57 -5.40
CA TYR A 557 6.75 -4.65 -5.34
C TYR A 557 6.19 -6.08 -5.48
N GLU A 558 7.01 -7.08 -5.80
CA GLU A 558 6.63 -8.49 -5.76
C GLU A 558 7.00 -9.07 -4.39
N LEU A 559 5.98 -9.52 -3.63
CA LEU A 559 6.17 -10.03 -2.26
C LEU A 559 6.98 -11.33 -2.25
N ALA A 560 6.92 -12.11 -3.33
CA ALA A 560 7.70 -13.32 -3.45
C ALA A 560 9.21 -13.04 -3.57
N ASN A 561 9.60 -11.86 -4.07
CA ASN A 561 11.00 -11.55 -4.33
C ASN A 561 11.82 -11.40 -3.03
N GLU A 562 13.11 -11.73 -3.16
CA GLU A 562 14.10 -11.52 -2.11
C GLU A 562 14.61 -10.08 -2.12
N MET A 563 14.77 -9.50 -0.93
CA MET A 563 15.35 -8.18 -0.72
C MET A 563 16.80 -8.31 -0.25
N PHE A 564 17.56 -7.22 -0.24
CA PHE A 564 18.96 -7.24 0.21
C PHE A 564 19.11 -7.77 1.65
N ALA A 565 18.12 -7.58 2.51
CA ALA A 565 18.10 -8.16 3.86
C ALA A 565 17.97 -9.68 3.88
N ASP A 566 17.26 -10.28 2.93
CA ASP A 566 17.15 -11.73 2.81
C ASP A 566 18.43 -12.33 2.25
N ARG A 567 19.03 -11.62 1.28
CA ARG A 567 20.19 -12.09 0.54
C ARG A 567 21.26 -10.99 0.39
N PRO A 568 22.11 -10.80 1.41
CA PRO A 568 23.12 -9.74 1.40
C PRO A 568 24.15 -9.86 0.27
N GLY A 569 24.32 -11.06 -0.30
CA GLY A 569 25.34 -11.37 -1.30
C GLY A 569 25.35 -10.42 -2.50
N LEU A 570 24.18 -10.02 -3.02
CA LEU A 570 24.10 -9.09 -4.16
C LEU A 570 24.73 -7.72 -3.82
N LEU A 571 24.43 -7.22 -2.63
CA LEU A 571 24.98 -5.96 -2.15
C LEU A 571 26.49 -6.08 -1.86
N LEU A 572 26.91 -7.20 -1.27
CA LEU A 572 28.31 -7.47 -0.96
C LEU A 572 29.18 -7.66 -2.22
N GLU A 573 28.67 -8.33 -3.25
CA GLU A 573 29.36 -8.45 -4.53
C GLU A 573 29.47 -7.08 -5.20
N SER A 574 28.41 -6.25 -5.16
CA SER A 574 28.46 -4.88 -5.67
C SER A 574 29.51 -4.02 -4.95
N ILE A 575 29.65 -4.15 -3.62
CA ILE A 575 30.71 -3.49 -2.83
C ILE A 575 32.09 -3.97 -3.29
N TYR A 576 32.25 -5.28 -3.48
CA TYR A 576 33.52 -5.86 -3.92
C TYR A 576 33.92 -5.34 -5.31
N GLN A 577 32.98 -5.31 -6.26
CA GLN A 577 33.24 -4.82 -7.62
C GLN A 577 33.51 -3.31 -7.64
N ALA A 578 32.73 -2.52 -6.90
CA ALA A 578 32.97 -1.09 -6.73
C ALA A 578 34.33 -0.78 -6.08
N ALA A 579 34.82 -1.64 -5.18
CA ALA A 579 36.13 -1.49 -4.57
C ALA A 579 37.29 -1.75 -5.57
N ASN A 580 37.04 -2.49 -6.64
CA ASN A 580 38.03 -2.88 -7.66
C ASN A 580 37.93 -2.09 -8.98
N ALA A 581 36.86 -1.31 -9.20
CA ALA A 581 36.68 -0.47 -10.38
C ALA A 581 37.76 0.62 -10.49
N GLN A 582 38.27 0.84 -11.70
CA GLN A 582 39.22 1.92 -11.97
C GLN A 582 38.54 3.28 -11.90
N ARG A 583 37.27 3.32 -12.36
CA ARG A 583 36.43 4.51 -12.23
C ARG A 583 35.81 4.54 -10.84
N SER A 584 36.22 5.53 -10.04
CA SER A 584 35.42 5.93 -8.88
C SER A 584 34.31 6.84 -9.40
N ALA A 585 33.07 6.36 -9.47
CA ALA A 585 31.90 7.20 -9.69
C ALA A 585 31.64 8.04 -8.44
N GLU A 586 32.59 8.88 -8.03
CA GLU A 586 32.31 9.83 -6.95
C GLU A 586 31.21 10.78 -7.41
N PRO A 587 30.19 11.07 -6.57
CA PRO A 587 29.15 12.01 -6.92
C PRO A 587 29.80 13.33 -7.35
N GLY A 588 29.59 13.73 -8.59
CA GLY A 588 30.01 15.05 -9.05
C GLY A 588 29.39 16.08 -8.12
N ALA A 589 30.22 16.97 -7.55
CA ALA A 589 29.73 18.08 -6.75
C ALA A 589 28.84 18.93 -7.67
N ALA A 590 27.52 18.76 -7.57
CA ALA A 590 26.57 19.55 -8.33
C ALA A 590 26.87 21.02 -8.01
N ALA A 591 27.31 21.78 -9.03
CA ALA A 591 27.56 23.19 -8.87
C ALA A 591 26.28 23.82 -8.29
N PRO A 592 26.36 24.65 -7.23
CA PRO A 592 25.18 25.28 -6.67
C PRO A 592 24.60 26.25 -7.70
N ALA A 593 23.65 25.75 -8.50
CA ALA A 593 22.86 26.59 -9.38
C ALA A 593 22.08 27.57 -8.49
N GLN A 594 22.04 28.85 -8.87
CA GLN A 594 21.18 29.84 -8.23
C GLN A 594 19.72 29.50 -8.52
N ARG A 595 19.14 28.61 -7.72
CA ARG A 595 17.78 28.12 -7.96
C ARG A 595 16.76 29.18 -7.60
N GLY A 596 15.88 29.51 -8.54
CA GLY A 596 14.68 30.31 -8.30
C GLY A 596 13.72 29.60 -7.34
N LEU A 597 12.69 30.31 -6.85
CA LEU A 597 11.71 29.74 -5.90
C LEU A 597 10.98 28.51 -6.49
N LEU A 598 10.66 28.53 -7.79
CA LEU A 598 9.98 27.42 -8.47
C LEU A 598 10.86 26.18 -8.63
N GLU A 599 12.14 26.35 -8.97
CA GLU A 599 13.07 25.22 -9.11
C GLU A 599 13.32 24.54 -7.77
N ARG A 600 13.38 25.31 -6.67
CA ARG A 600 13.42 24.75 -5.31
C ARG A 600 12.15 23.99 -4.97
N ALA A 601 10.99 24.51 -5.37
CA ALA A 601 9.71 23.83 -5.16
C ALA A 601 9.64 22.51 -5.95
N ALA A 602 10.08 22.49 -7.22
CA ALA A 602 10.12 21.29 -8.04
C ALA A 602 11.11 20.25 -7.48
N GLY A 603 12.31 20.66 -7.07
CA GLY A 603 13.27 19.78 -6.39
C GLY A 603 12.73 19.20 -5.07
N SER A 604 12.02 20.02 -4.27
CA SER A 604 11.36 19.58 -3.04
C SER A 604 10.24 18.56 -3.31
N ALA A 605 9.48 18.73 -4.40
CA ALA A 605 8.44 17.80 -4.81
C ALA A 605 9.03 16.43 -5.23
N LEU A 606 10.13 16.41 -5.98
CA LEU A 606 10.84 15.18 -6.34
C LEU A 606 11.37 14.44 -5.09
N GLN A 607 12.03 15.16 -4.18
CA GLN A 607 12.53 14.58 -2.92
C GLN A 607 11.40 14.05 -2.03
N ARG A 608 10.23 14.68 -2.05
CA ARG A 608 9.04 14.23 -1.32
C ARG A 608 8.52 12.91 -1.88
N ARG A 609 8.39 12.79 -3.20
CA ARG A 609 7.98 11.55 -3.87
C ARG A 609 8.91 10.39 -3.49
N GLU A 610 10.22 10.62 -3.50
CA GLU A 610 11.19 9.59 -3.13
C GLU A 610 11.10 9.20 -1.65
N ARG A 611 10.92 10.16 -0.73
CA ARG A 611 10.72 9.86 0.70
C ARG A 611 9.44 9.06 0.97
N ILE A 612 8.35 9.40 0.29
CA ILE A 612 7.08 8.67 0.38
C ILE A 612 7.24 7.25 -0.20
N ARG A 613 7.92 7.12 -1.34
CA ARG A 613 8.20 5.81 -1.95
C ARG A 613 9.02 4.93 -0.99
N ASP A 614 10.12 5.43 -0.42
CA ASP A 614 10.93 4.67 0.53
C ASP A 614 10.12 4.21 1.74
N ALA A 615 9.32 5.12 2.33
CA ALA A 615 8.43 4.78 3.44
C ALA A 615 7.42 3.69 3.06
N SER A 616 6.85 3.78 1.86
CA SER A 616 5.90 2.80 1.32
C SER A 616 6.55 1.42 1.19
N ILE A 617 7.77 1.33 0.64
CA ILE A 617 8.47 0.06 0.48
C ILE A 617 8.91 -0.51 1.85
N ARG A 618 9.26 0.32 2.84
CA ARG A 618 9.50 -0.18 4.21
C ARG A 618 8.26 -0.85 4.80
N ILE A 619 7.09 -0.25 4.63
CA ILE A 619 5.81 -0.83 5.06
C ILE A 619 5.52 -2.13 4.30
N TYR A 620 5.73 -2.13 2.97
CA TYR A 620 5.52 -3.30 2.13
C TYR A 620 6.48 -4.46 2.47
N HIS A 621 7.72 -4.14 2.82
CA HIS A 621 8.69 -5.14 3.30
C HIS A 621 8.25 -5.76 4.64
N GLN A 622 7.73 -4.95 5.57
CA GLN A 622 7.16 -5.47 6.81
C GLN A 622 5.94 -6.36 6.55
N LEU A 623 5.10 -6.00 5.58
CA LEU A 623 3.98 -6.84 5.12
C LEU A 623 4.48 -8.18 4.60
N ARG A 624 5.54 -8.15 3.77
CA ARG A 624 6.18 -9.34 3.22
C ARG A 624 6.68 -10.28 4.32
N LEU A 625 7.36 -9.75 5.35
CA LEU A 625 7.86 -10.56 6.46
C LEU A 625 6.71 -11.20 7.27
N ALA A 626 5.65 -10.44 7.54
CA ALA A 626 4.48 -10.95 8.24
C ALA A 626 3.73 -12.03 7.43
N LEU A 627 3.61 -11.85 6.11
CA LEU A 627 3.01 -12.85 5.23
C LEU A 627 3.87 -14.11 5.10
N ARG A 628 5.21 -14.00 5.05
CA ARG A 628 6.08 -15.20 5.06
C ARG A 628 5.92 -15.98 6.37
N GLU A 629 5.85 -15.31 7.51
CA GLU A 629 5.54 -15.96 8.79
C GLU A 629 4.19 -16.68 8.73
N LYS A 630 3.14 -16.03 8.19
CA LYS A 630 1.83 -16.67 8.00
C LYS A 630 1.94 -17.92 7.11
N GLY A 631 2.72 -17.83 6.02
CA GLY A 631 3.01 -18.94 5.12
C GLY A 631 3.72 -20.10 5.82
N GLU A 632 4.73 -19.83 6.64
CA GLU A 632 5.44 -20.84 7.46
C GLU A 632 4.46 -21.57 8.39
N ARG A 633 3.55 -20.84 9.07
CA ARG A 633 2.55 -21.44 9.95
C ARG A 633 1.54 -22.30 9.21
N LEU A 634 1.05 -21.82 8.06
CA LEU A 634 0.11 -22.57 7.22
C LEU A 634 0.76 -23.82 6.60
N MET A 635 2.05 -23.74 6.25
CA MET A 635 2.84 -24.90 5.81
C MET A 635 3.01 -25.91 6.95
N ALA A 636 3.37 -25.45 8.15
CA ALA A 636 3.50 -26.30 9.34
C ALA A 636 2.17 -26.98 9.72
N ALA A 637 1.04 -26.34 9.45
CA ALA A 637 -0.31 -26.89 9.61
C ALA A 637 -0.72 -27.85 8.47
N GLY A 638 0.09 -28.00 7.42
CA GLY A 638 -0.21 -28.85 6.26
C GLY A 638 -1.26 -28.29 5.31
N ILE A 639 -1.57 -26.99 5.39
CA ILE A 639 -2.54 -26.29 4.53
C ILE A 639 -1.89 -25.85 3.21
N LEU A 640 -0.64 -25.38 3.30
CA LEU A 640 0.15 -24.93 2.16
C LEU A 640 1.36 -25.83 1.91
N PRO A 641 1.82 -25.98 0.66
CA PRO A 641 2.94 -26.86 0.32
C PRO A 641 4.32 -26.30 0.72
N ASP A 642 4.45 -24.98 0.80
CA ASP A 642 5.68 -24.26 1.13
C ASP A 642 5.33 -22.87 1.71
N ARG A 643 6.30 -22.19 2.31
CA ARG A 643 6.08 -20.87 2.94
C ARG A 643 5.65 -19.78 1.95
N ASP A 644 6.17 -19.80 0.72
CA ASP A 644 5.96 -18.74 -0.26
C ASP A 644 4.66 -18.97 -1.06
N ALA A 645 4.02 -20.12 -0.89
CA ALA A 645 2.68 -20.42 -1.39
C ALA A 645 1.62 -19.42 -0.91
N VAL A 646 1.85 -18.73 0.22
CA VAL A 646 0.96 -17.69 0.74
C VAL A 646 0.75 -16.54 -0.25
N PHE A 647 1.75 -16.22 -1.07
CA PHE A 647 1.66 -15.16 -2.08
C PHE A 647 0.76 -15.53 -3.27
N TYR A 648 0.47 -16.83 -3.43
CA TYR A 648 -0.43 -17.35 -4.44
C TYR A 648 -1.90 -17.43 -3.97
N LEU A 649 -2.19 -17.01 -2.73
CA LEU A 649 -3.54 -16.77 -2.25
C LEU A 649 -3.97 -15.33 -2.59
N GLY A 650 -5.28 -15.10 -2.72
CA GLY A 650 -5.84 -13.75 -2.88
C GLY A 650 -5.91 -12.96 -1.58
N LEU A 651 -6.19 -11.66 -1.69
CA LEU A 651 -6.38 -10.72 -0.59
C LEU A 651 -7.47 -11.15 0.40
N ASP A 652 -8.49 -11.85 -0.12
CA ASP A 652 -9.62 -12.34 0.65
C ASP A 652 -9.46 -13.84 1.05
N GLU A 653 -8.33 -14.47 0.70
CA GLU A 653 -8.05 -15.90 0.93
C GLU A 653 -6.91 -16.14 1.94
N TRP A 654 -5.90 -15.26 2.04
CA TRP A 654 -4.70 -15.53 2.85
C TRP A 654 -4.96 -15.73 4.34
N ALA A 655 -5.96 -15.03 4.90
CA ALA A 655 -6.32 -15.11 6.30
C ALA A 655 -7.07 -16.42 6.61
N HIS A 656 -7.95 -16.83 5.69
CA HIS A 656 -8.79 -18.04 5.76
C HIS A 656 -8.65 -18.85 4.46
N PRO A 657 -7.55 -19.61 4.29
CA PRO A 657 -7.32 -20.33 3.06
C PRO A 657 -8.46 -21.31 2.75
N PRO A 658 -8.93 -21.37 1.49
CA PRO A 658 -10.01 -22.29 1.12
C PRO A 658 -9.54 -23.75 1.21
N ALA A 659 -10.48 -24.69 1.28
CA ALA A 659 -10.18 -26.12 1.39
C ALA A 659 -9.33 -26.66 0.21
N ASP A 660 -9.40 -26.01 -0.95
CA ASP A 660 -8.64 -26.33 -2.16
C ASP A 660 -7.31 -25.56 -2.28
N ALA A 661 -6.84 -24.90 -1.20
CA ALA A 661 -5.70 -23.96 -1.25
C ALA A 661 -4.45 -24.53 -1.94
N THR A 662 -4.06 -25.77 -1.64
CA THR A 662 -2.88 -26.39 -2.26
C THR A 662 -3.04 -26.58 -3.78
N GLU A 663 -4.21 -27.04 -4.24
CA GLU A 663 -4.49 -27.21 -5.68
C GLU A 663 -4.53 -25.84 -6.39
N ARG A 664 -5.19 -24.86 -5.75
CA ARG A 664 -5.30 -23.48 -6.23
C ARG A 664 -3.93 -22.83 -6.39
N VAL A 665 -3.04 -22.98 -5.41
CA VAL A 665 -1.65 -22.51 -5.49
C VAL A 665 -0.93 -23.17 -6.68
N GLY A 666 -1.06 -24.49 -6.85
CA GLY A 666 -0.45 -25.21 -7.97
C GLY A 666 -0.91 -24.68 -9.34
N ARG A 667 -2.21 -24.44 -9.50
CA ARG A 667 -2.79 -23.85 -10.72
C ARG A 667 -2.22 -22.45 -10.99
N ARG A 668 -2.18 -21.58 -9.98
CA ARG A 668 -1.72 -20.19 -10.12
C ARG A 668 -0.20 -20.09 -10.33
N ARG A 669 0.59 -21.04 -9.81
CA ARG A 669 2.03 -21.17 -10.15
C ARG A 669 2.22 -21.51 -11.64
N ALA A 670 1.50 -22.51 -12.14
CA ALA A 670 1.57 -22.91 -13.55
C ALA A 670 1.06 -21.81 -14.50
N GLU A 671 0.02 -21.08 -14.10
CA GLU A 671 -0.46 -19.90 -14.83
C GLU A 671 0.61 -18.81 -14.91
N ARG A 672 1.25 -18.47 -13.78
CA ARG A 672 2.32 -17.47 -13.73
C ARG A 672 3.51 -17.88 -14.61
N GLU A 673 4.00 -19.12 -14.50
CA GLU A 673 5.09 -19.65 -15.33
C GLU A 673 4.78 -19.54 -16.83
N LYS A 674 3.54 -19.84 -17.22
CA LYS A 674 3.09 -19.66 -18.60
C LYS A 674 3.14 -18.19 -19.04
N LEU A 675 2.71 -17.27 -18.18
CA LEU A 675 2.68 -15.83 -18.46
C LEU A 675 4.10 -15.23 -18.50
N GLU A 676 5.04 -15.75 -17.71
CA GLU A 676 6.47 -15.36 -17.76
C GLU A 676 7.10 -15.70 -19.11
N GLY A 677 6.60 -16.73 -19.78
CA GLY A 677 7.07 -17.15 -21.11
C GLY A 677 6.62 -16.27 -22.28
N ILE A 678 5.80 -15.25 -22.05
CA ILE A 678 5.33 -14.34 -23.10
C ILE A 678 5.72 -12.89 -22.82
N GLU A 679 5.76 -12.09 -23.88
CA GLU A 679 5.99 -10.66 -23.77
C GLU A 679 4.72 -9.89 -24.11
N LEU A 680 4.17 -9.17 -23.14
CA LEU A 680 3.03 -8.29 -23.33
C LEU A 680 3.47 -6.99 -24.05
N PRO A 681 2.63 -6.42 -24.92
CA PRO A 681 2.88 -5.09 -25.49
C PRO A 681 3.03 -4.02 -24.40
N ALA A 682 3.98 -3.10 -24.56
CA ALA A 682 4.14 -1.97 -23.64
C ALA A 682 2.95 -0.99 -23.69
N MET A 683 2.20 -0.99 -24.80
CA MET A 683 0.97 -0.24 -25.01
C MET A 683 -0.10 -1.17 -25.55
N VAL A 684 -1.32 -1.07 -25.01
CA VAL A 684 -2.51 -1.80 -25.45
C VAL A 684 -3.57 -0.81 -25.89
N GLU A 685 -4.14 -1.00 -27.07
CA GLU A 685 -5.28 -0.24 -27.56
C GLU A 685 -6.41 -1.20 -27.95
N GLY A 686 -7.44 -1.26 -27.11
CA GLY A 686 -8.54 -2.20 -27.25
C GLY A 686 -8.09 -3.62 -26.92
N ASP A 687 -7.53 -4.35 -27.89
CA ASP A 687 -7.10 -5.75 -27.74
C ASP A 687 -5.57 -5.89 -27.79
N TRP A 688 -5.03 -7.01 -27.30
CA TRP A 688 -3.58 -7.25 -27.31
C TRP A 688 -3.22 -8.67 -27.75
N THR A 689 -1.99 -8.83 -28.25
CA THR A 689 -1.37 -10.13 -28.54
C THR A 689 0.08 -10.11 -28.08
N PRO A 690 0.68 -11.24 -27.70
CA PRO A 690 2.09 -11.29 -27.36
C PRO A 690 2.98 -10.69 -28.45
N VAL A 691 4.02 -9.96 -28.04
CA VAL A 691 4.99 -9.36 -28.94
C VAL A 691 5.82 -10.46 -29.59
N SER A 692 5.78 -10.54 -30.92
CA SER A 692 6.64 -11.42 -31.71
C SER A 692 7.85 -10.65 -32.21
N PHE A 693 9.05 -11.13 -31.91
CA PHE A 693 10.29 -10.55 -32.41
C PHE A 693 10.71 -11.25 -33.71
N SER A 694 10.80 -10.49 -34.80
CA SER A 694 11.46 -10.96 -36.03
C SER A 694 12.99 -10.86 -35.90
N ALA A 695 13.74 -11.66 -36.67
CA ALA A 695 15.20 -11.55 -36.76
C ALA A 695 15.58 -10.11 -37.17
N VAL A 696 16.29 -9.40 -36.28
CA VAL A 696 16.64 -7.99 -36.46
C VAL A 696 17.91 -7.88 -37.32
N ALA A 697 17.95 -6.92 -38.24
CA ALA A 697 19.10 -6.68 -39.11
C ALA A 697 20.38 -6.33 -38.30
N GLU A 698 21.52 -6.84 -38.75
CA GLU A 698 22.85 -6.54 -38.19
C GLU A 698 23.24 -5.09 -38.50
N SER A 699 22.83 -4.14 -37.65
CA SER A 699 23.44 -2.82 -37.59
C SER A 699 24.45 -2.75 -36.44
N THR A 700 25.63 -2.21 -36.73
CA THR A 700 26.71 -1.95 -35.76
C THR A 700 26.43 -0.77 -34.84
N GLN A 701 25.33 -0.04 -35.07
CA GLN A 701 24.88 1.08 -34.25
C GLN A 701 23.43 0.87 -33.80
N LEU A 702 23.20 1.08 -32.51
CA LEU A 702 21.88 1.15 -31.87
C LEU A 702 21.62 2.60 -31.46
N THR A 703 20.34 2.99 -31.46
CA THR A 703 19.90 4.33 -31.07
C THR A 703 18.84 4.23 -30.00
N GLY A 704 18.87 5.17 -29.06
CA GLY A 704 17.86 5.40 -28.05
C GLY A 704 17.91 6.84 -27.56
N ALA A 705 17.35 7.09 -26.37
CA ALA A 705 17.44 8.40 -25.72
C ALA A 705 18.73 8.51 -24.90
N GLY A 706 19.59 9.47 -25.26
CA GLY A 706 20.72 9.85 -24.41
C GLY A 706 20.22 10.53 -23.14
N VAL A 707 20.51 9.93 -21.97
CA VAL A 707 19.96 10.43 -20.70
C VAL A 707 21.01 10.93 -19.73
N SER A 708 22.26 10.49 -19.83
CA SER A 708 23.33 10.95 -18.96
C SER A 708 24.60 11.17 -19.77
N ARG A 709 25.16 12.38 -19.66
CA ARG A 709 26.27 12.85 -20.50
C ARG A 709 27.55 12.04 -20.31
N GLY A 710 28.35 11.98 -21.37
CA GLY A 710 29.67 11.37 -21.38
C GLY A 710 29.76 10.22 -22.39
N VAL A 711 30.98 9.73 -22.58
CA VAL A 711 31.28 8.60 -23.48
C VAL A 711 31.99 7.53 -22.67
N ALA A 712 31.50 6.30 -22.74
CA ALA A 712 32.09 5.15 -22.08
C ALA A 712 32.41 4.06 -23.10
N ARG A 713 33.56 3.40 -22.91
CA ARG A 713 33.94 2.18 -23.65
C ARG A 713 34.14 1.05 -22.66
N GLY A 714 33.55 -0.09 -22.93
CA GLY A 714 33.67 -1.27 -22.06
C GLY A 714 33.08 -2.51 -22.73
N ARG A 715 33.35 -3.66 -22.12
CA ARG A 715 32.74 -4.92 -22.55
C ARG A 715 31.27 -4.93 -22.11
N VAL A 716 30.39 -5.34 -23.02
CA VAL A 716 28.98 -5.55 -22.73
C VAL A 716 28.83 -6.66 -21.71
N ARG A 717 27.95 -6.44 -20.74
CA ARG A 717 27.38 -7.47 -19.90
C ARG A 717 25.87 -7.40 -20.02
N VAL A 718 25.28 -8.36 -20.74
CA VAL A 718 23.82 -8.48 -20.83
C VAL A 718 23.32 -9.20 -19.59
N LEU A 719 22.50 -8.52 -18.78
CA LEU A 719 21.93 -9.05 -17.55
C LEU A 719 20.40 -9.06 -17.62
N THR A 720 19.80 -10.19 -17.26
CA THR A 720 18.35 -10.31 -17.01
C THR A 720 18.04 -10.26 -15.51
N ASP A 721 19.00 -10.64 -14.68
CA ASP A 721 18.93 -10.62 -13.22
C ASP A 721 20.15 -9.85 -12.67
N PRO A 722 19.98 -8.89 -11.75
CA PRO A 722 21.12 -8.19 -11.16
C PRO A 722 22.02 -9.10 -10.31
N GLU A 723 21.56 -10.29 -9.92
CA GLU A 723 22.36 -11.29 -9.20
C GLU A 723 23.55 -11.82 -9.99
N ASP A 724 23.47 -11.85 -11.33
CA ASP A 724 24.53 -12.33 -12.20
C ASP A 724 25.79 -11.42 -12.14
N GLY A 725 25.65 -10.24 -11.56
CA GLY A 725 26.73 -9.31 -11.26
C GLY A 725 27.31 -8.62 -12.50
N LEU A 726 28.05 -7.54 -12.23
CA LEU A 726 28.76 -6.75 -13.23
C LEU A 726 30.23 -6.70 -12.85
N GLU A 727 31.12 -7.06 -13.78
CA GLU A 727 32.56 -6.89 -13.53
C GLU A 727 32.94 -5.40 -13.64
N PRO A 728 34.04 -4.98 -13.01
CA PRO A 728 34.40 -3.58 -12.98
C PRO A 728 34.65 -3.02 -14.38
N ASP A 729 34.11 -1.82 -14.63
CA ASP A 729 34.23 -1.06 -15.88
C ASP A 729 33.54 -1.73 -17.11
N GLU A 730 32.64 -2.70 -16.91
CA GLU A 730 31.75 -3.22 -17.95
C GLU A 730 30.58 -2.26 -18.29
N ILE A 731 29.99 -2.44 -19.46
CA ILE A 731 28.76 -1.76 -19.89
C ILE A 731 27.57 -2.64 -19.52
N LEU A 732 26.75 -2.17 -18.56
CA LEU A 732 25.52 -2.83 -18.17
C LEU A 732 24.50 -2.73 -19.30
N VAL A 733 24.06 -3.86 -19.84
CA VAL A 733 22.96 -3.94 -20.82
C VAL A 733 21.83 -4.76 -20.20
N CYS A 734 20.66 -4.16 -20.04
CA CYS A 734 19.51 -4.84 -19.44
C CYS A 734 18.21 -4.42 -20.12
N ARG A 735 17.12 -5.15 -19.87
CA ARG A 735 15.81 -4.76 -20.38
C ARG A 735 15.29 -3.51 -19.67
N VAL A 736 15.31 -3.54 -18.34
CA VAL A 736 14.79 -2.49 -17.47
C VAL A 736 15.59 -2.50 -16.17
N THR A 737 15.67 -1.37 -15.47
CA THR A 737 16.26 -1.32 -14.12
C THR A 737 15.25 -0.87 -13.10
N ASP A 738 15.39 -1.41 -11.89
CA ASP A 738 14.74 -0.93 -10.68
C ASP A 738 15.79 -0.64 -9.60
N VAL A 739 15.35 -0.39 -8.36
CA VAL A 739 16.26 -0.02 -7.27
C VAL A 739 17.22 -1.15 -6.88
N GLY A 740 16.84 -2.41 -7.11
CA GLY A 740 17.68 -3.59 -6.95
C GLY A 740 18.94 -3.59 -7.83
N TRP A 741 18.89 -2.92 -8.98
CA TRP A 741 20.00 -2.81 -9.92
C TRP A 741 20.97 -1.67 -9.59
N THR A 742 20.51 -0.69 -8.81
CA THR A 742 21.28 0.53 -8.46
C THR A 742 22.68 0.23 -7.89
N PRO A 743 22.90 -0.81 -7.05
CA PRO A 743 24.25 -1.19 -6.61
C PRO A 743 25.25 -1.47 -7.75
N LEU A 744 24.81 -2.03 -8.88
CA LEU A 744 25.67 -2.38 -10.02
C LEU A 744 26.25 -1.15 -10.71
N PHE A 745 25.57 -0.01 -10.62
CA PHE A 745 26.01 1.26 -11.21
C PHE A 745 27.32 1.74 -10.57
N ALA A 746 27.65 1.26 -9.36
CA ALA A 746 28.92 1.55 -8.70
C ALA A 746 30.15 1.03 -9.47
N ALA A 747 29.97 -0.03 -10.25
CA ALA A 747 31.03 -0.68 -11.02
C ALA A 747 30.89 -0.45 -12.54
N ALA A 748 29.76 0.08 -13.02
CA ALA A 748 29.48 0.23 -14.44
C ALA A 748 30.27 1.38 -15.09
N ALA A 749 30.86 1.12 -16.26
CA ALA A 749 31.42 2.17 -17.10
C ALA A 749 30.33 2.99 -17.81
N GLY A 750 29.22 2.35 -18.17
CA GLY A 750 28.04 2.93 -18.82
C GLY A 750 26.83 1.99 -18.76
N VAL A 751 25.65 2.51 -19.04
CA VAL A 751 24.37 1.77 -18.92
C VAL A 751 23.56 1.88 -20.21
N VAL A 752 23.03 0.74 -20.68
CA VAL A 752 22.11 0.64 -21.81
C VAL A 752 20.86 -0.11 -21.34
N SER A 753 19.68 0.48 -21.55
CA SER A 753 18.41 -0.20 -21.24
C SER A 753 17.43 -0.17 -22.40
N GLU A 754 16.66 -1.25 -22.57
CA GLU A 754 15.62 -1.36 -23.61
C GLU A 754 14.39 -0.52 -23.28
N ILE A 755 14.01 -0.47 -22.00
CA ILE A 755 12.84 0.25 -21.49
C ILE A 755 13.30 1.42 -20.62
N GLY A 756 12.71 2.58 -20.87
CA GLY A 756 12.84 3.76 -20.02
C GLY A 756 12.86 5.07 -20.80
N GLY A 757 12.35 6.13 -20.17
CA GLY A 757 12.40 7.49 -20.70
C GLY A 757 13.43 8.39 -20.00
N ALA A 758 13.48 9.67 -20.37
CA ALA A 758 14.38 10.66 -19.76
C ALA A 758 14.13 10.90 -18.26
N MET A 759 13.02 10.41 -17.72
CA MET A 759 12.64 10.49 -16.29
C MET A 759 12.56 9.11 -15.62
N SER A 760 13.00 8.05 -16.29
CA SER A 760 13.07 6.68 -15.74
C SER A 760 14.02 6.59 -14.55
N HIS A 761 13.89 5.52 -13.77
CA HIS A 761 14.83 5.22 -12.67
C HIS A 761 16.28 5.16 -13.18
N THR A 762 16.53 4.44 -14.28
CA THR A 762 17.84 4.36 -14.94
C THR A 762 18.41 5.75 -15.23
N ALA A 763 17.62 6.63 -15.84
CA ALA A 763 18.05 7.96 -16.24
C ALA A 763 18.40 8.85 -15.05
N ILE A 764 17.57 8.78 -14.00
CA ILE A 764 17.76 9.59 -12.79
C ILE A 764 19.05 9.17 -12.07
N VAL A 765 19.24 7.87 -11.82
CA VAL A 765 20.44 7.36 -11.14
C VAL A 765 21.69 7.62 -11.99
N ALA A 766 21.65 7.35 -13.29
CA ALA A 766 22.81 7.56 -14.16
C ALA A 766 23.29 9.03 -14.17
N ARG A 767 22.37 10.00 -14.15
CA ARG A 767 22.71 11.44 -14.08
C ARG A 767 23.29 11.84 -12.72
N GLU A 768 22.72 11.33 -11.65
CA GLU A 768 23.14 11.66 -10.28
C GLU A 768 24.58 11.23 -10.00
N PHE A 769 25.01 10.12 -10.62
CA PHE A 769 26.35 9.56 -10.47
C PHE A 769 27.26 9.75 -11.70
N GLU A 770 26.83 10.59 -12.66
CA GLU A 770 27.59 10.94 -13.88
C GLU A 770 28.07 9.72 -14.70
N ILE A 771 27.22 8.70 -14.79
CA ILE A 771 27.45 7.48 -15.57
C ILE A 771 26.82 7.67 -16.96
N PRO A 772 27.58 7.54 -18.08
CA PRO A 772 27.04 7.62 -19.43
C PRO A 772 25.93 6.59 -19.63
N ALA A 773 24.76 7.04 -20.09
CA ALA A 773 23.62 6.14 -20.24
C ALA A 773 22.71 6.47 -21.43
N VAL A 774 22.23 5.41 -22.07
CA VAL A 774 21.24 5.43 -23.15
C VAL A 774 20.09 4.49 -22.79
N VAL A 775 18.86 4.98 -22.88
CA VAL A 775 17.64 4.21 -22.54
C VAL A 775 16.71 4.13 -23.76
N GLY A 776 15.71 3.25 -23.73
CA GLY A 776 14.81 3.07 -24.87
C GLY A 776 15.50 2.48 -26.10
N VAL A 777 16.58 1.70 -25.91
CA VAL A 777 17.31 1.05 -26.99
C VAL A 777 16.62 -0.27 -27.30
N GLU A 778 15.65 -0.24 -28.21
CA GLU A 778 14.85 -1.42 -28.55
C GLU A 778 15.72 -2.63 -28.91
N THR A 779 15.41 -3.79 -28.33
CA THR A 779 16.09 -5.08 -28.57
C THR A 779 17.59 -5.12 -28.21
N ALA A 780 18.12 -4.17 -27.43
CA ALA A 780 19.53 -4.14 -27.02
C ALA A 780 20.03 -5.46 -26.40
N THR A 781 19.25 -6.11 -25.54
CA THR A 781 19.61 -7.37 -24.87
C THR A 781 19.70 -8.55 -25.82
N ARG A 782 19.07 -8.45 -26.99
CA ARG A 782 19.09 -9.49 -28.04
C ARG A 782 20.13 -9.21 -29.11
N ARG A 783 20.49 -7.93 -29.31
CA ARG A 783 21.44 -7.49 -30.35
C ARG A 783 22.87 -7.39 -29.87
N LEU A 784 23.07 -7.02 -28.61
CA LEU A 784 24.38 -7.01 -27.97
C LEU A 784 24.63 -8.35 -27.29
N GLN A 785 25.88 -8.79 -27.30
CA GLN A 785 26.30 -10.04 -26.66
C GLN A 785 27.32 -9.75 -25.57
N THR A 786 27.19 -10.45 -24.44
CA THR A 786 28.17 -10.35 -23.35
C THR A 786 29.59 -10.60 -23.86
N GLY A 787 30.51 -9.70 -23.51
CA GLY A 787 31.91 -9.69 -23.94
C GLY A 787 32.22 -8.74 -25.10
N GLN A 788 31.23 -8.33 -25.91
CA GLN A 788 31.44 -7.41 -27.03
C GLN A 788 31.93 -6.04 -26.57
N LEU A 789 32.89 -5.45 -27.27
CA LEU A 789 33.34 -4.10 -26.98
C LEU A 789 32.38 -3.08 -27.61
N VAL A 790 31.86 -2.15 -26.81
CA VAL A 790 30.97 -1.08 -27.30
C VAL A 790 31.41 0.29 -26.81
N GLU A 791 31.02 1.32 -27.56
CA GLU A 791 31.03 2.72 -27.14
C GLU A 791 29.59 3.19 -26.88
N VAL A 792 29.34 3.74 -25.70
CA VAL A 792 28.06 4.35 -25.31
C VAL A 792 28.25 5.87 -25.26
N ASP A 793 27.55 6.59 -26.11
CA ASP A 793 27.45 8.05 -26.08
C ASP A 793 26.09 8.46 -25.50
N GLY A 794 26.11 8.88 -24.24
CA GLY A 794 24.90 9.25 -23.50
C GLY A 794 24.39 10.67 -23.78
N ILE A 795 25.07 11.45 -24.64
CA ILE A 795 24.54 12.71 -25.19
C ILE A 795 23.85 12.44 -26.52
N ALA A 796 24.54 11.76 -27.44
CA ALA A 796 24.00 11.45 -28.77
C ALA A 796 22.89 10.39 -28.72
N GLY A 797 22.82 9.59 -27.65
CA GLY A 797 21.85 8.50 -27.52
C GLY A 797 22.20 7.31 -28.40
N THR A 798 23.49 7.01 -28.56
CA THR A 798 23.96 5.95 -29.48
C THR A 798 24.82 4.92 -28.76
N VAL A 799 24.70 3.67 -29.19
CA VAL A 799 25.56 2.55 -28.77
C VAL A 799 26.20 1.96 -30.02
N THR A 800 27.52 1.99 -30.11
CA THR A 800 28.27 1.55 -31.29
C THR A 800 29.11 0.34 -30.93
N VAL A 801 28.92 -0.76 -31.67
CA VAL A 801 29.76 -1.96 -31.55
C VAL A 801 31.13 -1.66 -32.17
N LEU A 802 32.19 -1.84 -31.39
CA LEU A 802 33.56 -1.62 -31.82
C LEU A 802 34.18 -2.95 -32.31
N PRO A 803 35.08 -2.91 -33.30
CA PRO A 803 35.90 -4.07 -33.64
C PRO A 803 36.82 -4.42 -32.46
N ASP A 804 36.99 -5.73 -32.21
CA ASP A 804 37.83 -6.28 -31.14
C ASP A 804 39.31 -5.89 -31.23
#